data_AF-A0A3Q7IFS8-F1
#
_entry.id   AF-A0A3Q7IFS8-F1
#
_cell.length_a   1.000
_cell.length_b   1.000
_cell.length_c   1.000
_cell.angle_alpha   90.00
_cell.angle_beta   90.00
_cell.angle_gamma   90.00
#
_symmetry.space_group_name_H-M   'P 1'
#
loop_
_entity.id
_entity.type
_entity.pdbx_description
1 polymer ?
#
loop_
_entity_poly.entity_id
_entity_poly.type
_entity_poly.pdbx_seq_one_letter_code
_entity_poly.pdbx_strand_id
1 'polypeptide(L)'
;MWYLCVFYHRLLDYRKPEVESLADLFSKDVTDLQCNGSLEWKLPKHHHPDSPFHFVNLPSEEIARSVANRSILVKGIFELWGEGSNFEELEESIRSYPDEKKLPYLTSDSTFKIAVETFGKVISFEEQTERIRSLSYIPFKGRVNLKNPYHTFWLIETDDYDSNNGLPPISGKRIFFGREIGTADRKLLPTYQLKSRTYLGPTAMDAEMAFLMANQAQVKSGKLVYDPFVGTGSILVAAAHYGAVTMGADIDIRVVRDGRGPDCNVWSNFKQYGLPMPIGLLRADNNLPPWRSGLNEKLVNCLLTVYIIFRVDGLEFKSSFDLIRIFDAIICDPPYGVRAGGRKSGGRKLLKGMIGPYTVPDDKRTGHIPSTAPYSLVECVHDLLDLAAKMLVIGGRLVYFYPVLREDESIETTFPEHPCFKLVAISEQLLSYRYSRVLLTMVKIGPYTEEIALAARIKHLEFKENHLKWLEEGNLHSAVFSPADNHLNGSGDTKTAKDSKARMTMMLFMIILILSNQIGISHGQLKVGFYDKKCPNVESIECDASILIENGPNAERHAFGHEGVGGFEVIEKAKAEVEAVCPRLISCADIVAIAARDAIFLVNGPFYNVETGRRDGLVSNVSLADNMPDVDDSIQQLKHKFFQKGLSHKDLVLLSAAHTIGTTACFFMTKRLYNFSPYKGSDPLINPTFLHELKSTCPQNGDVNVRLSMDRGSGETFDSQILQNIRSGFAVLQSDANLYNDETTRRVVDSYFAFLSPFLGTSFQADFANAMVKMGRIGVLTGSQGTIRRVCSDF
;
A
#
# COMPACT_ATOMS: atom_id res chain seq x y z
N MET A 1 33.30 -5.48 0.14
CA MET A 1 34.28 -4.38 0.28
C MET A 1 34.03 -3.66 1.60
N TRP A 2 35.10 -3.22 2.28
CA TRP A 2 35.00 -2.48 3.55
C TRP A 2 34.67 -1.00 3.30
N TYR A 3 33.62 -0.51 3.96
CA TYR A 3 33.23 0.90 3.99
C TYR A 3 33.16 1.42 5.43
N LEU A 4 33.43 2.71 5.63
CA LEU A 4 33.12 3.39 6.88
C LEU A 4 31.65 3.84 6.84
N CYS A 5 30.83 3.25 7.70
CA CYS A 5 29.45 3.65 7.94
C CYS A 5 29.41 4.60 9.15
N VAL A 6 28.89 5.80 8.94
CA VAL A 6 28.73 6.81 10.00
C VAL A 6 27.25 6.92 10.35
N PHE A 7 26.92 6.69 11.62
CA PHE A 7 25.55 6.73 12.13
C PHE A 7 25.23 8.05 12.85
N TYR A 8 23.94 8.36 12.97
CA TYR A 8 23.47 9.34 13.95
C TYR A 8 23.64 8.81 15.38
N HIS A 9 23.97 9.69 16.33
CA HIS A 9 24.21 9.29 17.72
C HIS A 9 22.91 9.11 18.54
N ARG A 10 22.05 8.20 18.08
CA ARG A 10 20.82 7.73 18.75
C ARG A 10 20.52 6.28 18.35
N LEU A 11 19.59 5.65 19.06
CA LEU A 11 18.98 4.34 18.71
C LEU A 11 20.04 3.28 18.35
N LEU A 12 20.99 3.05 19.26
CA LEU A 12 22.22 2.30 19.02
C LEU A 12 21.95 0.91 18.40
N ASP A 13 21.06 0.15 19.02
CA ASP A 13 20.71 -1.23 18.65
C ASP A 13 19.98 -1.35 17.30
N TYR A 14 19.44 -0.26 16.76
CA TYR A 14 18.72 -0.26 15.48
C TYR A 14 19.68 -0.11 14.29
N ARG A 15 20.91 0.38 14.53
CA ARG A 15 21.90 0.74 13.50
C ARG A 15 22.30 -0.43 12.60
N LYS A 16 22.78 -1.53 13.20
CA LYS A 16 23.24 -2.72 12.46
C LYS A 16 22.05 -3.49 11.85
N PRO A 17 20.96 -3.77 12.59
CA PRO A 17 19.76 -4.39 12.02
C PRO A 17 19.13 -3.64 10.84
N GLU A 18 19.15 -2.29 10.83
CA GLU A 18 18.73 -1.53 9.65
C GLU A 18 19.65 -1.81 8.45
N VAL A 19 20.96 -1.62 8.62
CA VAL A 19 21.95 -1.80 7.54
C VAL A 19 21.97 -3.23 7.00
N GLU A 20 21.90 -4.23 7.87
CA GLU A 20 21.83 -5.65 7.51
C GLU A 20 20.55 -5.99 6.76
N SER A 21 19.40 -5.47 7.22
CA SER A 21 18.11 -5.71 6.55
C SER A 21 18.02 -5.02 5.20
N LEU A 22 18.62 -3.84 5.04
CA LEU A 22 18.69 -3.14 3.76
C LEU A 22 19.72 -3.77 2.81
N ALA A 23 20.88 -4.23 3.31
CA ALA A 23 21.84 -4.96 2.49
C ALA A 23 21.27 -6.28 1.96
N ASP A 24 20.58 -7.05 2.80
CA ASP A 24 19.87 -8.28 2.40
C ASP A 24 18.68 -7.97 1.45
N LEU A 25 18.03 -6.80 1.58
CA LEU A 25 16.97 -6.37 0.66
C LEU A 25 17.54 -6.08 -0.74
N PHE A 26 18.57 -5.25 -0.83
CA PHE A 26 19.14 -4.83 -2.12
C PHE A 26 20.00 -5.92 -2.79
N SER A 27 20.62 -6.82 -2.02
CA SER A 27 21.37 -7.95 -2.60
C SER A 27 20.46 -8.93 -3.34
N LYS A 28 19.21 -9.11 -2.89
CA LYS A 28 18.21 -9.97 -3.54
C LYS A 28 17.69 -9.43 -4.88
N ASP A 29 17.93 -8.15 -5.17
CA ASP A 29 17.52 -7.50 -6.41
C ASP A 29 18.63 -7.51 -7.48
N VAL A 30 19.84 -8.00 -7.13
CA VAL A 30 20.97 -8.24 -8.05
C VAL A 30 21.10 -9.74 -8.29
N THR A 31 20.83 -10.19 -9.52
CA THR A 31 20.56 -11.60 -9.85
C THR A 31 21.70 -12.60 -9.60
N ASP A 32 22.94 -12.13 -9.41
CA ASP A 32 24.14 -12.98 -9.30
C ASP A 32 24.78 -13.00 -7.89
N LEU A 33 24.17 -12.38 -6.87
CA LEU A 33 24.79 -12.24 -5.53
C LEU A 33 23.96 -12.84 -4.39
N GLN A 34 24.02 -14.18 -4.24
CA GLN A 34 23.55 -14.87 -3.03
C GLN A 34 24.44 -14.57 -1.80
N CYS A 35 24.13 -13.48 -1.09
CA CYS A 35 24.77 -13.12 0.19
C CYS A 35 24.30 -14.05 1.32
N ASN A 36 24.84 -15.27 1.35
CA ASN A 36 24.40 -16.36 2.22
C ASN A 36 24.99 -16.29 3.65
N GLY A 37 25.22 -15.08 4.18
CA GLY A 37 25.86 -14.83 5.47
C GLY A 37 25.62 -13.43 6.01
N SER A 38 25.80 -13.26 7.33
CA SER A 38 25.74 -11.96 8.01
C SER A 38 26.86 -11.02 7.56
N LEU A 39 26.60 -9.70 7.55
CA LEU A 39 27.63 -8.71 7.24
C LEU A 39 28.77 -8.76 8.27
N GLU A 40 30.01 -8.60 7.82
CA GLU A 40 31.15 -8.43 8.72
C GLU A 40 31.20 -6.98 9.23
N TRP A 41 31.36 -6.82 10.54
CA TRP A 41 31.52 -5.54 11.22
C TRP A 41 32.82 -5.48 11.99
N LYS A 42 33.45 -4.30 12.04
CA LYS A 42 34.53 -3.99 12.99
C LYS A 42 34.46 -2.53 13.43
N LEU A 43 34.88 -2.25 14.66
CA LEU A 43 35.07 -0.88 15.13
C LEU A 43 36.41 -0.32 14.59
N PRO A 44 36.54 1.01 14.44
CA PRO A 44 37.85 1.64 14.36
C PRO A 44 38.68 1.38 15.63
N LYS A 45 40.00 1.57 15.54
CA LYS A 45 40.89 1.42 16.70
C LYS A 45 40.49 2.44 17.79
N HIS A 46 40.58 2.03 19.05
CA HIS A 46 40.36 2.90 20.23
C HIS A 46 38.94 3.51 20.33
N HIS A 47 37.91 2.82 19.83
CA HIS A 47 36.52 3.29 19.85
C HIS A 47 35.60 2.43 20.75
N HIS A 48 34.71 3.09 21.49
CA HIS A 48 33.64 2.44 22.26
C HIS A 48 32.61 1.75 21.33
N PRO A 49 31.95 0.64 21.73
CA PRO A 49 30.91 -0.01 20.94
C PRO A 49 29.78 0.89 20.46
N ASP A 50 29.40 1.89 21.26
CA ASP A 50 28.33 2.86 20.97
C ASP A 50 28.71 3.92 19.94
N SER A 51 29.98 3.96 19.52
CA SER A 51 30.51 4.94 18.57
C SER A 51 29.63 5.01 17.32
N PRO A 52 29.40 6.21 16.75
CA PRO A 52 28.71 6.32 15.46
C PRO A 52 29.58 5.82 14.29
N PHE A 53 30.86 5.53 14.51
CA PHE A 53 31.80 5.09 13.48
C PHE A 53 31.97 3.57 13.50
N HIS A 54 31.49 2.91 12.44
CA HIS A 54 31.59 1.46 12.26
C HIS A 54 32.11 1.15 10.86
N PHE A 55 33.02 0.19 10.73
CA PHE A 55 33.32 -0.42 9.44
C PHE A 55 32.39 -1.60 9.16
N VAL A 56 31.89 -1.67 7.93
CA VAL A 56 31.01 -2.74 7.44
C VAL A 56 31.52 -3.29 6.11
N ASN A 57 31.45 -4.61 5.92
CA ASN A 57 31.78 -5.26 4.64
C ASN A 57 30.50 -5.44 3.81
N LEU A 58 30.32 -4.66 2.74
CA LEU A 58 29.14 -4.69 1.85
C LEU A 58 29.51 -5.22 0.45
N PRO A 59 28.62 -5.90 -0.29
CA PRO A 59 29.03 -6.62 -1.50
C PRO A 59 29.51 -5.72 -2.65
N SER A 60 28.81 -4.60 -2.91
CA SER A 60 29.12 -3.65 -3.98
C SER A 60 28.96 -2.19 -3.54
N GLU A 61 29.53 -1.26 -4.31
CA GLU A 61 29.30 0.19 -4.10
C GLU A 61 27.83 0.57 -4.31
N GLU A 62 27.14 -0.10 -5.23
CA GLU A 62 25.72 0.14 -5.51
C GLU A 62 24.84 -0.27 -4.32
N ILE A 63 25.09 -1.42 -3.70
CA ILE A 63 24.40 -1.83 -2.47
C ILE A 63 24.72 -0.85 -1.33
N ALA A 64 25.97 -0.43 -1.19
CA ALA A 64 26.36 0.57 -0.18
C ALA A 64 25.65 1.92 -0.39
N ARG A 65 25.50 2.38 -1.63
CA ARG A 65 24.75 3.60 -1.98
C ARG A 65 23.25 3.45 -1.72
N SER A 66 22.66 2.33 -2.11
CA SER A 66 21.23 2.05 -1.90
C SER A 66 20.88 1.91 -0.42
N VAL A 67 21.73 1.25 0.37
CA VAL A 67 21.63 1.24 1.85
C VAL A 67 21.71 2.67 2.39
N ALA A 68 22.78 3.41 2.07
CA ALA A 68 23.00 4.75 2.63
C ALA A 68 21.85 5.74 2.32
N ASN A 69 21.28 5.68 1.12
CA ASN A 69 20.17 6.53 0.70
C ASN A 69 18.82 6.17 1.37
N ARG A 70 18.67 4.91 1.80
CA ARG A 70 17.42 4.33 2.32
C ARG A 70 17.36 4.20 3.84
N SER A 71 18.52 4.13 4.49
CA SER A 71 18.64 4.10 5.96
C SER A 71 18.12 5.38 6.61
N ILE A 72 17.62 5.25 7.83
CA ILE A 72 17.17 6.34 8.69
C ILE A 72 18.26 6.76 9.68
N LEU A 73 19.08 5.80 10.15
CA LEU A 73 20.12 6.03 11.16
C LEU A 73 21.52 6.24 10.58
N VAL A 74 21.74 5.90 9.31
CA VAL A 74 23.00 6.16 8.61
C VAL A 74 23.06 7.62 8.18
N LYS A 75 24.10 8.35 8.60
CA LYS A 75 24.39 9.70 8.14
C LYS A 75 25.10 9.69 6.78
N GLY A 76 25.97 8.72 6.55
CA GLY A 76 26.63 8.46 5.27
C GLY A 76 27.48 7.19 5.28
N ILE A 77 27.78 6.67 4.09
CA ILE A 77 28.72 5.56 3.88
C ILE A 77 29.86 6.03 2.99
N PHE A 78 31.09 5.70 3.37
CA PHE A 78 32.32 6.22 2.77
C PHE A 78 33.28 5.10 2.38
N GLU A 79 33.87 5.21 1.19
CA GLU A 79 35.07 4.46 0.81
C GLU A 79 36.27 5.16 1.46
N LEU A 80 36.83 4.54 2.49
CA LEU A 80 37.95 5.11 3.23
C LEU A 80 39.26 4.93 2.42
N TRP A 81 39.98 6.03 2.21
CA TRP A 81 41.30 6.04 1.59
C TRP A 81 42.44 6.04 2.62
N GLY A 82 42.21 6.50 3.84
CA GLY A 82 43.17 6.36 4.93
C GLY A 82 42.61 6.70 6.32
N GLU A 83 43.32 6.22 7.35
CA GLU A 83 43.08 6.54 8.75
C GLU A 83 44.39 6.76 9.52
N GLY A 84 44.36 7.66 10.50
CA GLY A 84 45.47 7.92 11.43
C GLY A 84 44.99 8.46 12.78
N SER A 85 45.88 8.58 13.75
CA SER A 85 45.66 9.35 15.00
C SER A 85 46.05 10.83 14.84
N ASN A 86 46.95 11.10 13.91
CA ASN A 86 47.50 12.40 13.53
C ASN A 86 47.49 12.56 11.99
N PHE A 87 47.97 13.69 11.46
CA PHE A 87 47.92 13.98 10.02
C PHE A 87 49.02 13.25 9.23
N GLU A 88 50.13 12.95 9.89
CA GLU A 88 51.30 12.27 9.36
C GLU A 88 50.98 10.79 9.07
N GLU A 89 50.38 10.09 10.03
CA GLU A 89 49.82 8.74 9.86
C GLU A 89 48.73 8.71 8.79
N LEU A 90 47.88 9.74 8.73
CA LEU A 90 46.84 9.84 7.70
C LEU A 90 47.43 9.99 6.29
N GLU A 91 48.48 10.81 6.14
CA GLU A 91 49.21 11.01 4.88
C GLU A 91 49.90 9.72 4.42
N GLU A 92 50.55 8.99 5.33
CA GLU A 92 51.12 7.67 5.05
C GLU A 92 50.02 6.66 4.65
N SER A 93 48.90 6.64 5.37
CA SER A 93 47.77 5.76 5.09
C SER A 93 47.19 6.01 3.69
N ILE A 94 46.93 7.27 3.32
CA ILE A 94 46.40 7.67 2.00
C ILE A 94 47.41 7.40 0.87
N ARG A 95 48.72 7.50 1.14
CA ARG A 95 49.76 7.09 0.20
C ARG A 95 49.79 5.57 -0.01
N SER A 96 49.59 4.78 1.04
CA SER A 96 49.59 3.31 0.96
C SER A 96 48.39 2.73 0.19
N TYR A 97 47.26 3.45 0.15
CA TYR A 97 46.05 3.02 -0.53
C TYR A 97 46.23 3.00 -2.07
N PRO A 98 45.73 1.99 -2.82
CA PRO A 98 46.02 1.83 -4.25
C PRO A 98 45.63 3.02 -5.13
N ASP A 99 46.58 3.53 -5.92
CA ASP A 99 46.36 4.65 -6.86
C ASP A 99 45.32 4.31 -7.93
N GLU A 100 45.25 3.06 -8.40
CA GLU A 100 44.23 2.56 -9.33
C GLU A 100 42.78 2.84 -8.87
N LYS A 101 42.57 2.90 -7.55
CA LYS A 101 41.26 3.19 -6.93
C LYS A 101 41.05 4.68 -6.61
N LYS A 102 42.12 5.47 -6.46
CA LYS A 102 42.03 6.91 -6.19
C LYS A 102 41.90 7.72 -7.50
N LEU A 103 42.76 7.42 -8.48
CA LEU A 103 42.92 8.17 -9.71
C LEU A 103 41.62 8.41 -10.50
N PRO A 104 40.66 7.46 -10.62
CA PRO A 104 39.40 7.68 -11.33
C PRO A 104 38.55 8.84 -10.77
N TYR A 105 38.72 9.19 -9.49
CA TYR A 105 37.95 10.23 -8.80
C TYR A 105 38.73 11.54 -8.63
N LEU A 106 39.94 11.64 -9.20
CA LEU A 106 40.85 12.79 -9.10
C LEU A 106 41.09 13.48 -10.45
N THR A 107 40.35 13.09 -11.50
CA THR A 107 40.56 13.53 -12.89
C THR A 107 40.08 14.95 -13.18
N SER A 108 40.60 15.59 -14.23
CA SER A 108 40.36 17.00 -14.57
C SER A 108 39.00 17.32 -15.23
N ASP A 109 38.34 16.30 -15.76
CA ASP A 109 36.96 16.36 -16.25
C ASP A 109 35.93 16.32 -15.11
N SER A 110 36.29 15.75 -13.96
CA SER A 110 35.45 15.68 -12.75
C SER A 110 35.27 17.04 -12.04
N THR A 111 34.35 17.07 -11.06
CA THR A 111 34.21 18.18 -10.10
C THR A 111 34.06 17.65 -8.69
N PHE A 112 34.67 18.32 -7.71
CA PHE A 112 34.73 17.82 -6.34
C PHE A 112 34.49 18.90 -5.27
N LYS A 113 34.19 18.45 -4.04
CA LYS A 113 34.34 19.25 -2.82
C LYS A 113 34.99 18.40 -1.73
N ILE A 114 35.73 19.03 -0.82
CA ILE A 114 36.14 18.42 0.45
C ILE A 114 35.24 19.02 1.54
N ALA A 115 34.60 18.16 2.32
CA ALA A 115 33.89 18.50 3.54
C ALA A 115 34.76 18.12 4.75
N VAL A 116 34.73 18.94 5.79
CA VAL A 116 35.40 18.66 7.07
C VAL A 116 34.32 18.51 8.14
N GLU A 117 34.42 17.47 8.97
CA GLU A 117 33.52 17.25 10.08
C GLU A 117 34.28 16.84 11.35
N THR A 118 33.88 17.41 12.48
CA THR A 118 34.38 17.07 13.81
C THR A 118 33.29 16.42 14.65
N PHE A 119 33.58 15.28 15.26
CA PHE A 119 32.73 14.66 16.27
C PHE A 119 33.14 15.11 17.68
N GLY A 120 32.17 15.44 18.53
CA GLY A 120 32.39 15.95 19.89
C GLY A 120 32.77 17.44 20.00
N LYS A 121 33.08 18.10 18.88
CA LYS A 121 33.61 19.49 18.85
C LYS A 121 33.06 20.28 17.66
N VAL A 122 33.03 21.60 17.78
CA VAL A 122 32.75 22.56 16.69
C VAL A 122 34.04 23.31 16.37
N ILE A 123 34.38 23.44 15.09
CA ILE A 123 35.57 24.15 14.60
C ILE A 123 35.22 25.28 13.65
N SER A 124 36.06 26.32 13.60
CA SER A 124 35.86 27.52 12.79
C SER A 124 36.01 27.26 11.28
N PHE A 125 35.61 28.22 10.46
CA PHE A 125 35.78 28.12 9.01
C PHE A 125 37.26 28.22 8.59
N GLU A 126 38.07 28.95 9.35
CA GLU A 126 39.51 29.06 9.22
C GLU A 126 40.20 27.73 9.54
N GLU A 127 39.82 27.08 10.65
CA GLU A 127 40.30 25.73 11.00
C GLU A 127 39.93 24.71 9.91
N GLN A 128 38.67 24.69 9.44
CA GLN A 128 38.25 23.83 8.33
C GLN A 128 39.07 24.08 7.06
N THR A 129 39.37 25.35 6.75
CA THR A 129 40.20 25.73 5.60
C THR A 129 41.66 25.27 5.76
N GLU A 130 42.21 25.31 6.97
CA GLU A 130 43.53 24.77 7.27
C GLU A 130 43.59 23.26 7.05
N ARG A 131 42.60 22.50 7.54
CA ARG A 131 42.55 21.04 7.37
C ARG A 131 42.26 20.59 5.93
N ILE A 132 41.69 21.45 5.09
CA ILE A 132 41.61 21.25 3.64
C ILE A 132 42.99 21.49 2.98
N ARG A 133 43.79 22.43 3.48
CA ARG A 133 45.13 22.74 2.93
C ARG A 133 46.18 21.68 3.27
N SER A 134 46.10 21.02 4.43
CA SER A 134 47.01 19.93 4.78
C SER A 134 46.92 18.73 3.83
N LEU A 135 45.75 18.50 3.22
CA LEU A 135 45.51 17.44 2.21
C LEU A 135 46.12 17.73 0.82
N SER A 136 46.95 18.76 0.68
CA SER A 136 47.53 19.20 -0.60
C SER A 136 48.49 18.21 -1.27
N TYR A 137 48.90 17.15 -0.57
CA TYR A 137 49.62 16.01 -1.16
C TYR A 137 48.75 15.10 -2.04
N ILE A 138 47.41 15.23 -1.99
CA ILE A 138 46.49 14.45 -2.83
C ILE A 138 46.31 15.17 -4.19
N PRO A 139 46.59 14.52 -5.33
CA PRO A 139 46.66 15.17 -6.63
C PRO A 139 45.27 15.40 -7.27
N PHE A 140 44.42 16.21 -6.63
CA PHE A 140 43.12 16.64 -7.16
C PHE A 140 43.30 17.50 -8.43
N LYS A 141 42.95 16.96 -9.60
CA LYS A 141 42.99 17.69 -10.90
C LYS A 141 41.63 18.25 -11.32
N GLY A 142 40.54 17.78 -10.70
CA GLY A 142 39.17 18.21 -10.97
C GLY A 142 38.89 19.65 -10.56
N ARG A 143 37.73 20.18 -10.94
CA ARG A 143 37.32 21.56 -10.57
C ARG A 143 36.50 21.58 -9.27
N VAL A 144 36.78 22.54 -8.39
CA VAL A 144 36.03 22.67 -7.13
C VAL A 144 34.59 23.13 -7.39
N ASN A 145 33.62 22.41 -6.84
CA ASN A 145 32.18 22.69 -6.94
C ASN A 145 31.48 22.44 -5.61
N LEU A 146 31.26 23.51 -4.84
CA LEU A 146 30.69 23.41 -3.49
C LEU A 146 29.18 23.11 -3.46
N LYS A 147 28.47 23.27 -4.58
CA LYS A 147 26.99 23.11 -4.64
C LYS A 147 26.57 21.72 -5.10
N ASN A 148 27.09 21.24 -6.22
CA ASN A 148 26.69 19.96 -6.83
C ASN A 148 27.90 19.28 -7.51
N PRO A 149 28.90 18.82 -6.74
CA PRO A 149 30.06 18.12 -7.27
C PRO A 149 29.67 16.75 -7.83
N TYR A 150 30.56 16.16 -8.65
CA TYR A 150 30.49 14.73 -8.96
C TYR A 150 30.99 13.87 -7.78
N HIS A 151 31.96 14.36 -7.01
CA HIS A 151 32.55 13.64 -5.88
C HIS A 151 32.62 14.51 -4.61
N THR A 152 32.02 14.04 -3.52
CA THR A 152 32.30 14.57 -2.18
C THR A 152 33.38 13.73 -1.53
N PHE A 153 34.40 14.38 -0.99
CA PHE A 153 35.38 13.78 -0.09
C PHE A 153 35.15 14.31 1.32
N TRP A 154 35.35 13.47 2.33
CA TRP A 154 35.19 13.83 3.73
C TRP A 154 36.48 13.60 4.49
N LEU A 155 36.90 14.64 5.22
CA LEU A 155 37.84 14.55 6.34
C LEU A 155 37.00 14.55 7.62
N ILE A 156 37.05 13.45 8.38
CA ILE A 156 36.28 13.29 9.63
C ILE A 156 37.27 13.13 10.78
N GLU A 157 37.23 14.05 11.73
CA GLU A 157 38.03 14.01 12.96
C GLU A 157 37.15 13.65 14.16
N THR A 158 37.62 12.71 14.98
CA THR A 158 37.10 12.45 16.32
C THR A 158 38.15 12.94 17.31
N ASP A 159 37.91 14.10 17.92
CA ASP A 159 38.78 14.62 18.99
C ASP A 159 38.56 13.85 20.29
N ASP A 160 39.55 13.90 21.19
CA ASP A 160 39.36 13.48 22.58
C ASP A 160 38.50 14.54 23.29
N TYR A 161 37.49 14.13 24.05
CA TYR A 161 36.50 15.04 24.60
C TYR A 161 36.26 14.85 26.10
N ASP A 162 36.30 15.97 26.83
CA ASP A 162 36.05 16.02 28.27
C ASP A 162 34.75 15.30 28.65
N SER A 163 34.80 14.49 29.71
CA SER A 163 33.77 13.52 30.11
C SER A 163 32.41 14.10 30.53
N ASN A 164 32.19 15.41 30.38
CA ASN A 164 31.01 16.15 30.83
C ASN A 164 29.97 16.44 29.73
N ASN A 165 30.18 16.01 28.49
CA ASN A 165 29.29 16.31 27.35
C ASN A 165 28.37 15.14 26.92
N GLY A 166 28.37 14.02 27.66
CA GLY A 166 27.39 12.94 27.50
C GLY A 166 27.59 12.05 26.27
N LEU A 167 28.77 12.11 25.63
CA LEU A 167 29.17 11.22 24.54
C LEU A 167 30.02 10.05 25.08
N PRO A 168 30.01 8.86 24.44
CA PRO A 168 30.74 7.69 24.92
C PRO A 168 32.25 7.86 24.72
N PRO A 169 33.10 7.61 25.74
CA PRO A 169 34.52 7.97 25.69
C PRO A 169 35.27 7.31 24.53
N ILE A 170 35.89 8.12 23.67
CA ILE A 170 36.81 7.65 22.63
C ILE A 170 38.20 7.54 23.27
N SER A 171 38.85 6.40 23.15
CA SER A 171 40.13 6.11 23.84
C SER A 171 41.36 6.67 23.11
N GLY A 172 41.21 7.78 22.38
CA GLY A 172 42.27 8.45 21.62
C GLY A 172 41.78 9.06 20.29
N LYS A 173 42.35 10.23 19.94
CA LYS A 173 42.03 10.97 18.71
C LYS A 173 42.19 10.08 17.46
N ARG A 174 41.28 10.24 16.50
CA ARG A 174 41.30 9.56 15.20
C ARG A 174 40.87 10.49 14.07
N ILE A 175 41.46 10.29 12.90
CA ILE A 175 41.17 11.01 11.67
C ILE A 175 40.91 9.99 10.56
N PHE A 176 39.90 10.27 9.73
CA PHE A 176 39.46 9.45 8.61
C PHE A 176 39.39 10.32 7.36
N PHE A 177 39.87 9.81 6.22
CA PHE A 177 39.69 10.46 4.92
C PHE A 177 39.16 9.49 3.86
N GLY A 178 38.14 9.90 3.10
CA GLY A 178 37.52 9.03 2.09
C GLY A 178 36.50 9.70 1.18
N ARG A 179 35.99 8.92 0.21
CA ARG A 179 34.99 9.30 -0.79
C ARG A 179 33.57 8.95 -0.31
N GLU A 180 32.63 9.87 -0.49
CA GLU A 180 31.19 9.67 -0.24
C GLU A 180 30.60 8.68 -1.26
N ILE A 181 29.94 7.62 -0.76
CA ILE A 181 29.23 6.63 -1.58
C ILE A 181 27.73 6.92 -1.64
N GLY A 182 27.15 7.38 -0.52
CA GLY A 182 25.76 7.79 -0.38
C GLY A 182 25.45 8.35 1.02
N THR A 183 24.30 9.00 1.17
CA THR A 183 23.84 9.64 2.42
C THR A 183 22.31 9.62 2.51
N ALA A 184 21.75 9.48 3.71
CA ALA A 184 20.30 9.37 3.90
C ALA A 184 19.50 10.60 3.45
N ASP A 185 18.27 10.38 2.98
CA ASP A 185 17.36 11.49 2.65
C ASP A 185 16.91 12.25 3.90
N ARG A 186 17.43 13.47 4.02
CA ARG A 186 17.11 14.41 5.09
C ARG A 186 15.68 14.96 5.02
N LYS A 187 14.93 14.73 3.93
CA LYS A 187 13.53 15.20 3.74
C LYS A 187 12.49 14.18 4.23
N LEU A 188 12.84 12.90 4.30
CA LEU A 188 11.94 11.80 4.65
C LEU A 188 11.26 12.02 6.02
N LEU A 189 12.03 12.04 7.11
CA LEU A 189 11.45 12.21 8.46
C LEU A 189 10.70 13.55 8.63
N PRO A 190 11.19 14.72 8.14
CA PRO A 190 10.41 15.96 8.14
C PRO A 190 9.03 15.89 7.48
N THR A 191 8.88 15.11 6.40
CA THR A 191 7.61 14.96 5.69
C THR A 191 6.53 14.29 6.54
N TYR A 192 6.91 13.23 7.28
CA TYR A 192 5.97 12.36 8.00
C TYR A 192 5.81 12.65 9.49
N GLN A 193 6.39 13.74 10.02
CA GLN A 193 6.34 14.11 11.44
C GLN A 193 4.91 14.09 11.99
N LEU A 194 4.71 13.49 13.17
CA LEU A 194 3.38 13.37 13.76
C LEU A 194 2.66 14.71 13.90
N LYS A 195 3.38 15.81 14.20
CA LYS A 195 2.81 17.15 14.38
C LYS A 195 2.05 17.71 13.18
N SER A 196 2.33 17.24 11.96
CA SER A 196 1.68 17.71 10.72
C SER A 196 0.56 16.78 10.24
N ARG A 197 0.32 15.65 10.89
CA ARG A 197 -0.54 14.57 10.40
C ARG A 197 -2.02 14.79 10.72
N THR A 198 -2.89 14.59 9.74
CA THR A 198 -4.35 14.83 9.85
C THR A 198 -5.03 13.94 10.90
N TYR A 199 -4.76 12.62 10.90
CA TYR A 199 -5.30 11.69 11.89
C TYR A 199 -4.23 11.19 12.86
N LEU A 200 -4.46 11.48 14.13
CA LEU A 200 -3.59 11.21 15.28
C LEU A 200 -4.42 10.69 16.46
N GLY A 201 -3.79 9.87 17.30
CA GLY A 201 -4.40 9.21 18.45
C GLY A 201 -3.35 8.46 19.28
N PRO A 202 -3.74 7.79 20.38
CA PRO A 202 -2.80 7.16 21.31
C PRO A 202 -1.91 6.06 20.72
N THR A 203 -2.34 5.46 19.61
CA THR A 203 -1.65 4.40 18.84
C THR A 203 -0.77 4.93 17.71
N ALA A 204 -0.56 6.25 17.61
CA ALA A 204 0.31 6.83 16.59
C ALA A 204 1.81 6.54 16.85
N MET A 205 2.37 5.58 16.12
CA MET A 205 3.83 5.37 16.05
C MET A 205 4.52 6.58 15.42
N ASP A 206 5.70 6.96 15.95
CA ASP A 206 6.56 7.99 15.37
C ASP A 206 7.10 7.61 13.97
N ALA A 207 7.45 8.61 13.16
CA ALA A 207 7.95 8.42 11.81
C ALA A 207 9.29 7.66 11.76
N GLU A 208 10.26 7.96 12.63
CA GLU A 208 11.56 7.27 12.63
C GLU A 208 11.39 5.79 12.98
N MET A 209 10.57 5.49 13.98
CA MET A 209 10.22 4.11 14.34
C MET A 209 9.48 3.39 13.20
N ALA A 210 8.47 4.00 12.60
CA ALA A 210 7.70 3.38 11.53
C ALA A 210 8.58 3.06 10.29
N PHE A 211 9.50 3.95 9.92
CA PHE A 211 10.43 3.70 8.81
C PHE A 211 11.52 2.67 9.16
N LEU A 212 12.04 2.66 10.39
CA LEU A 212 12.97 1.61 10.85
C LEU A 212 12.32 0.22 10.85
N MET A 213 11.06 0.11 11.30
CA MET A 213 10.29 -1.14 11.21
C MET A 213 10.10 -1.57 9.75
N ALA A 214 9.74 -0.65 8.85
CA ALA A 214 9.58 -0.95 7.42
C ALA A 214 10.91 -1.35 6.73
N ASN A 215 12.04 -0.78 7.16
CA ASN A 215 13.38 -1.17 6.68
C ASN A 215 13.79 -2.55 7.23
N GLN A 216 13.60 -2.84 8.53
CA GLN A 216 13.86 -4.17 9.09
C GLN A 216 12.93 -5.27 8.53
N ALA A 217 11.70 -4.90 8.17
CA ALA A 217 10.73 -5.78 7.49
C ALA A 217 10.98 -5.94 5.98
N GLN A 218 12.00 -5.27 5.42
CA GLN A 218 12.36 -5.33 4.00
C GLN A 218 11.22 -4.96 3.05
N VAL A 219 10.50 -3.89 3.38
CA VAL A 219 9.38 -3.40 2.57
C VAL A 219 9.90 -2.73 1.29
N LYS A 220 9.39 -3.15 0.13
CA LYS A 220 9.67 -2.53 -1.17
C LYS A 220 8.41 -2.54 -2.05
N SER A 221 8.49 -1.89 -3.20
CA SER A 221 7.40 -1.85 -4.18
C SER A 221 6.92 -3.26 -4.54
N GLY A 222 5.62 -3.40 -4.78
CA GLY A 222 4.99 -4.68 -5.08
C GLY A 222 4.67 -5.56 -3.86
N LYS A 223 5.40 -5.46 -2.75
CA LYS A 223 5.14 -6.31 -1.56
C LYS A 223 3.76 -6.07 -0.94
N LEU A 224 3.23 -7.08 -0.25
CA LEU A 224 2.01 -7.00 0.56
C LEU A 224 2.35 -7.03 2.07
N VAL A 225 2.01 -5.94 2.76
CA VAL A 225 2.34 -5.69 4.17
C VAL A 225 1.07 -5.63 5.01
N TYR A 226 1.05 -6.34 6.14
CA TYR A 226 -0.10 -6.37 7.05
C TYR A 226 0.23 -5.87 8.46
N ASP A 227 -0.63 -5.01 9.02
CA ASP A 227 -0.56 -4.54 10.40
C ASP A 227 -1.82 -4.99 11.18
N PRO A 228 -1.74 -6.05 12.00
CA PRO A 228 -2.86 -6.53 12.83
C PRO A 228 -3.32 -5.56 13.92
N PHE A 229 -2.60 -4.45 14.16
CA PHE A 229 -2.88 -3.49 15.22
C PHE A 229 -2.76 -2.04 14.69
N VAL A 230 -3.37 -1.80 13.52
CA VAL A 230 -3.09 -0.65 12.63
C VAL A 230 -3.19 0.71 13.29
N GLY A 231 -4.09 0.90 14.27
CA GLY A 231 -4.26 2.17 14.96
C GLY A 231 -4.47 3.32 13.97
N THR A 232 -3.68 4.39 14.09
CA THR A 232 -3.74 5.53 13.15
C THR A 232 -3.02 5.31 11.81
N GLY A 233 -2.59 4.08 11.52
CA GLY A 233 -1.93 3.68 10.28
C GLY A 233 -0.48 4.13 10.12
N SER A 234 0.22 4.51 11.21
CA SER A 234 1.60 5.02 11.11
C SER A 234 2.57 4.08 10.40
N ILE A 235 2.50 2.79 10.72
CA ILE A 235 3.38 1.75 10.15
C ILE A 235 3.05 1.53 8.68
N LEU A 236 1.76 1.46 8.34
CA LEU A 236 1.30 1.32 6.96
C LEU A 236 1.62 2.56 6.10
N VAL A 237 1.60 3.78 6.65
CA VAL A 237 2.05 4.98 5.93
C VAL A 237 3.54 4.86 5.55
N ALA A 238 4.39 4.36 6.46
CA ALA A 238 5.80 4.12 6.16
C ALA A 238 5.99 3.02 5.11
N ALA A 239 5.20 1.94 5.17
CA ALA A 239 5.26 0.86 4.19
C ALA A 239 4.79 1.29 2.79
N ALA A 240 3.70 2.07 2.70
CA ALA A 240 3.16 2.56 1.43
C ALA A 240 4.03 3.64 0.77
N HIS A 241 4.76 4.44 1.55
CA HIS A 241 5.79 5.33 1.00
C HIS A 241 6.88 4.55 0.23
N TYR A 242 7.19 3.32 0.66
CA TYR A 242 8.11 2.43 -0.03
C TYR A 242 7.46 1.58 -1.14
N GLY A 243 6.25 1.96 -1.60
CA GLY A 243 5.54 1.35 -2.72
C GLY A 243 4.84 0.02 -2.42
N ALA A 244 4.88 -0.45 -1.17
CA ALA A 244 4.17 -1.66 -0.80
C ALA A 244 2.68 -1.40 -0.65
N VAL A 245 1.87 -2.42 -0.99
CA VAL A 245 0.46 -2.39 -0.63
C VAL A 245 0.31 -2.77 0.83
N THR A 246 -0.63 -2.09 1.48
CA THR A 246 -0.84 -2.19 2.91
C THR A 246 -2.24 -2.68 3.23
N MET A 247 -2.35 -3.49 4.28
CA MET A 247 -3.59 -3.97 4.85
C MET A 247 -3.51 -3.82 6.37
N GLY A 248 -4.59 -3.44 7.02
CA GLY A 248 -4.62 -3.24 8.47
C GLY A 248 -5.79 -3.96 9.13
N ALA A 249 -5.67 -4.20 10.43
CA ALA A 249 -6.80 -4.54 11.29
C ALA A 249 -6.75 -3.75 12.60
N ASP A 250 -7.94 -3.42 13.14
CA ASP A 250 -8.12 -2.98 14.52
C ASP A 250 -9.40 -3.61 15.09
N ILE A 251 -9.46 -3.82 16.40
CA ILE A 251 -10.67 -4.30 17.08
C ILE A 251 -11.68 -3.16 17.28
N ASP A 252 -11.24 -1.91 17.30
CA ASP A 252 -12.10 -0.74 17.38
C ASP A 252 -12.55 -0.29 15.98
N ILE A 253 -13.81 -0.60 15.65
CA ILE A 253 -14.45 -0.17 14.40
C ILE A 253 -14.33 1.35 14.16
N ARG A 254 -14.26 2.16 15.22
CA ARG A 254 -14.13 3.62 15.10
C ARG A 254 -12.81 4.00 14.46
N VAL A 255 -11.71 3.32 14.79
CA VAL A 255 -10.38 3.61 14.26
C VAL A 255 -10.32 3.34 12.75
N VAL A 256 -10.78 2.18 12.31
CA VAL A 256 -10.72 1.74 10.91
C VAL A 256 -11.80 2.36 10.00
N ARG A 257 -12.96 2.75 10.55
CA ARG A 257 -14.10 3.27 9.78
C ARG A 257 -14.27 4.79 9.84
N ASP A 258 -14.20 5.38 11.03
CA ASP A 258 -14.73 6.73 11.29
C ASP A 258 -13.64 7.74 11.73
N GLY A 259 -12.55 7.28 12.34
CA GLY A 259 -11.52 8.10 12.99
C GLY A 259 -12.08 9.08 14.01
N ARG A 260 -11.86 10.38 13.76
CA ARG A 260 -12.50 11.54 14.41
C ARG A 260 -13.46 12.27 13.46
N GLY A 261 -13.73 11.73 12.28
CA GLY A 261 -14.58 12.33 11.24
C GLY A 261 -14.23 11.83 9.83
N PRO A 262 -15.07 12.15 8.82
CA PRO A 262 -14.89 11.69 7.44
C PRO A 262 -13.54 12.10 6.82
N ASP A 263 -12.99 13.23 7.24
CA ASP A 263 -11.71 13.77 6.77
C ASP A 263 -10.57 13.63 7.80
N CYS A 264 -10.79 12.92 8.93
CA CYS A 264 -9.80 12.76 10.00
C CYS A 264 -9.79 11.31 10.51
N ASN A 265 -9.31 10.40 9.66
CA ASN A 265 -9.23 8.95 9.89
C ASN A 265 -7.99 8.37 9.19
N VAL A 266 -7.78 7.05 9.25
CA VAL A 266 -6.59 6.41 8.64
C VAL A 266 -6.44 6.77 7.15
N TRP A 267 -7.52 6.72 6.37
CA TRP A 267 -7.53 7.09 4.94
C TRP A 267 -7.08 8.53 4.67
N SER A 268 -7.42 9.46 5.58
CA SER A 268 -6.98 10.86 5.48
C SER A 268 -5.46 11.04 5.56
N ASN A 269 -4.74 10.13 6.23
CA ASN A 269 -3.27 10.15 6.30
C ASN A 269 -2.65 9.74 4.95
N PHE A 270 -3.18 8.71 4.29
CA PHE A 270 -2.69 8.31 2.96
C PHE A 270 -2.99 9.39 1.92
N LYS A 271 -4.20 9.94 1.93
CA LYS A 271 -4.59 11.08 1.09
C LYS A 271 -3.70 12.31 1.31
N GLN A 272 -3.34 12.62 2.56
CA GLN A 272 -2.47 13.75 2.89
C GLN A 272 -1.07 13.64 2.23
N TYR A 273 -0.49 12.45 2.25
CA TYR A 273 0.88 12.23 1.76
C TYR A 273 0.95 11.75 0.30
N GLY A 274 -0.19 11.71 -0.41
CA GLY A 274 -0.24 11.23 -1.81
C GLY A 274 0.06 9.74 -1.97
N LEU A 275 -0.21 8.94 -0.95
CA LEU A 275 0.16 7.52 -0.91
C LEU A 275 -0.96 6.60 -1.42
N PRO A 276 -0.62 5.42 -1.98
CA PRO A 276 -1.59 4.37 -2.27
C PRO A 276 -2.42 4.01 -1.04
N MET A 277 -3.74 3.95 -1.19
CA MET A 277 -4.65 3.58 -0.10
C MET A 277 -4.42 2.12 0.34
N PRO A 278 -4.58 1.80 1.63
CA PRO A 278 -4.64 0.42 2.09
C PRO A 278 -5.74 -0.37 1.36
N ILE A 279 -5.51 -1.64 1.05
CA ILE A 279 -6.51 -2.47 0.34
C ILE A 279 -7.62 -2.98 1.26
N GLY A 280 -7.45 -2.82 2.57
CA GLY A 280 -8.47 -3.08 3.56
C GLY A 280 -8.01 -2.64 4.94
N LEU A 281 -8.92 -2.01 5.68
CA LEU A 281 -8.81 -1.85 7.12
C LEU A 281 -9.92 -2.69 7.73
N LEU A 282 -9.58 -3.91 8.16
CA LEU A 282 -10.52 -4.85 8.73
C LEU A 282 -10.83 -4.51 10.18
N ARG A 283 -12.02 -4.91 10.61
CA ARG A 283 -12.37 -4.94 12.02
C ARG A 283 -12.14 -6.35 12.55
N ALA A 284 -11.00 -6.61 13.18
CA ALA A 284 -10.58 -7.94 13.64
C ALA A 284 -9.62 -7.88 14.84
N ASP A 285 -9.33 -9.05 15.41
CA ASP A 285 -8.26 -9.28 16.38
C ASP A 285 -7.65 -10.67 16.19
N ASN A 286 -6.42 -10.88 16.65
CA ASN A 286 -5.66 -12.11 16.39
C ASN A 286 -6.20 -13.34 17.14
N ASN A 287 -6.96 -13.16 18.24
CA ASN A 287 -7.54 -14.27 19.02
C ASN A 287 -8.70 -14.94 18.28
N LEU A 288 -9.41 -14.18 17.43
CA LEU A 288 -10.42 -14.71 16.51
C LEU A 288 -10.18 -14.12 15.11
N PRO A 289 -9.08 -14.55 14.43
CA PRO A 289 -8.68 -13.95 13.17
C PRO A 289 -9.65 -14.37 12.06
N PRO A 290 -9.94 -13.51 11.06
CA PRO A 290 -10.91 -13.81 10.01
C PRO A 290 -10.49 -15.05 9.19
N TRP A 291 -9.18 -15.28 9.04
CA TRP A 291 -8.57 -16.43 8.38
C TRP A 291 -8.62 -17.71 9.25
N ARG A 292 -9.82 -18.17 9.65
CA ARG A 292 -10.01 -19.39 10.45
C ARG A 292 -11.04 -20.36 9.87
N SER A 293 -10.78 -21.66 10.03
CA SER A 293 -11.71 -22.72 9.63
C SER A 293 -13.04 -22.62 10.39
N GLY A 294 -14.14 -22.88 9.68
CA GLY A 294 -15.49 -22.80 10.23
C GLY A 294 -16.11 -21.40 10.27
N LEU A 295 -15.39 -20.33 9.90
CA LEU A 295 -15.99 -19.02 9.74
C LEU A 295 -16.68 -18.90 8.38
N ASN A 296 -18.01 -18.71 8.36
CA ASN A 296 -18.78 -18.50 7.12
C ASN A 296 -18.54 -17.12 6.46
N GLU A 297 -17.57 -16.34 6.94
CA GLU A 297 -17.09 -15.11 6.29
C GLU A 297 -16.08 -15.43 5.18
N LYS A 298 -16.41 -16.42 4.34
CA LYS A 298 -15.73 -16.75 3.07
C LYS A 298 -15.25 -15.48 2.36
N LEU A 299 -16.12 -14.46 2.32
CA LEU A 299 -15.96 -13.16 1.67
C LEU A 299 -14.55 -12.54 1.82
N VAL A 300 -14.00 -12.49 3.04
CA VAL A 300 -12.68 -11.89 3.30
C VAL A 300 -11.58 -12.67 2.58
N ASN A 301 -11.64 -14.01 2.61
CA ASN A 301 -10.69 -14.85 1.89
C ASN A 301 -10.89 -14.75 0.37
N CYS A 302 -12.13 -14.71 -0.14
CA CYS A 302 -12.37 -14.55 -1.58
C CYS A 302 -11.73 -13.26 -2.11
N LEU A 303 -11.91 -12.16 -1.38
CA LEU A 303 -11.39 -10.85 -1.78
C LEU A 303 -9.88 -10.78 -1.79
N LEU A 304 -9.26 -11.37 -0.76
CA LEU A 304 -7.82 -11.46 -0.69
C LEU A 304 -7.27 -12.39 -1.78
N THR A 305 -8.06 -13.39 -2.20
CA THR A 305 -7.76 -14.20 -3.38
C THR A 305 -7.87 -13.37 -4.66
N VAL A 306 -9.01 -12.68 -4.93
CA VAL A 306 -9.18 -11.74 -6.07
C VAL A 306 -7.98 -10.80 -6.16
N TYR A 307 -7.66 -10.16 -5.04
CA TYR A 307 -6.57 -9.22 -4.90
C TYR A 307 -5.21 -9.80 -5.34
N ILE A 308 -4.95 -11.09 -5.06
CA ILE A 308 -3.68 -11.76 -5.34
C ILE A 308 -3.66 -12.36 -6.76
N ILE A 309 -4.72 -13.05 -7.19
CA ILE A 309 -4.88 -13.63 -8.55
C ILE A 309 -4.50 -12.62 -9.61
N PHE A 310 -5.01 -11.40 -9.45
CA PHE A 310 -4.81 -10.35 -10.42
C PHE A 310 -3.40 -9.73 -10.36
N ARG A 311 -2.69 -9.78 -9.22
CA ARG A 311 -1.54 -8.90 -8.95
C ARG A 311 -0.15 -9.50 -9.23
N VAL A 312 0.02 -10.81 -9.15
CA VAL A 312 1.36 -11.43 -9.16
C VAL A 312 1.50 -12.40 -10.34
N ASP A 313 2.26 -11.99 -11.35
CA ASP A 313 2.63 -12.86 -12.46
C ASP A 313 3.42 -14.09 -11.99
N GLY A 314 3.05 -15.26 -12.52
CA GLY A 314 3.88 -16.47 -12.49
C GLY A 314 3.75 -17.43 -11.30
N LEU A 315 2.81 -17.23 -10.35
CA LEU A 315 2.58 -18.19 -9.27
C LEU A 315 1.52 -19.25 -9.62
N GLU A 316 1.96 -20.49 -9.85
CA GLU A 316 1.08 -21.68 -9.84
C GLU A 316 0.62 -21.98 -8.39
N PHE A 317 -0.68 -21.90 -8.12
CA PHE A 317 -1.24 -22.29 -6.81
C PHE A 317 -1.44 -23.81 -6.69
N LYS A 318 -0.90 -24.44 -5.63
CA LYS A 318 -1.05 -25.89 -5.38
C LYS A 318 -2.00 -26.16 -4.21
N SER A 319 -3.29 -26.08 -4.53
CA SER A 319 -4.45 -26.45 -3.69
C SER A 319 -4.84 -25.46 -2.60
N SER A 320 -5.99 -25.73 -1.97
CA SER A 320 -6.69 -24.87 -1.01
C SER A 320 -5.97 -24.63 0.33
N PHE A 321 -4.81 -25.26 0.57
CA PHE A 321 -3.96 -24.97 1.73
C PHE A 321 -2.94 -23.85 1.49
N ASP A 322 -2.56 -23.56 0.24
CA ASP A 322 -1.56 -22.51 -0.07
C ASP A 322 -2.11 -21.08 0.11
N LEU A 323 -3.44 -20.92 0.07
CA LEU A 323 -4.18 -19.67 0.33
C LEU A 323 -3.83 -18.98 1.66
N ILE A 324 -3.20 -19.70 2.57
CA ILE A 324 -2.86 -19.23 3.91
C ILE A 324 -1.53 -18.45 3.92
N ARG A 325 -0.73 -18.40 2.84
CA ARG A 325 0.56 -17.68 2.82
C ARG A 325 0.58 -16.56 1.80
N ILE A 326 0.41 -15.31 2.25
CA ILE A 326 0.11 -14.17 1.36
C ILE A 326 0.87 -12.87 1.68
N PHE A 327 1.40 -12.71 2.90
CA PHE A 327 2.07 -11.47 3.30
C PHE A 327 3.59 -11.61 3.17
N ASP A 328 4.24 -10.61 2.57
CA ASP A 328 5.70 -10.46 2.56
C ASP A 328 6.23 -10.03 3.93
N ALA A 329 5.46 -9.19 4.63
CA ALA A 329 5.77 -8.72 5.96
C ALA A 329 4.53 -8.50 6.82
N ILE A 330 4.69 -8.75 8.12
CA ILE A 330 3.72 -8.37 9.15
C ILE A 330 4.44 -7.43 10.10
N ILE A 331 3.90 -6.22 10.31
CA ILE A 331 4.57 -5.14 11.02
C ILE A 331 3.58 -4.47 11.96
N CYS A 332 3.82 -4.44 13.28
CA CYS A 332 2.85 -3.90 14.24
C CYS A 332 3.44 -3.49 15.61
N ASP A 333 2.67 -2.72 16.38
CA ASP A 333 2.94 -2.35 17.78
C ASP A 333 1.81 -2.90 18.67
N PRO A 334 1.91 -4.16 19.15
CA PRO A 334 0.80 -4.84 19.84
C PRO A 334 0.32 -4.10 21.10
N PRO A 335 -0.98 -4.14 21.44
CA PRO A 335 -1.53 -3.34 22.53
C PRO A 335 -1.23 -3.94 23.92
N TYR A 336 0.00 -3.74 24.41
CA TYR A 336 0.53 -4.34 25.64
C TYR A 336 0.22 -3.57 26.95
N GLY A 337 -0.80 -2.71 26.96
CA GLY A 337 -1.36 -2.15 28.19
C GLY A 337 -0.94 -0.72 28.56
N VAL A 338 0.28 -0.28 28.24
CA VAL A 338 0.84 0.98 28.79
C VAL A 338 0.18 2.25 28.24
N ARG A 339 -0.18 2.29 26.94
CA ARG A 339 -0.90 3.43 26.30
C ARG A 339 -2.35 3.10 25.95
N ALA A 340 -2.62 1.82 25.73
CA ALA A 340 -3.95 1.26 25.48
C ALA A 340 -3.98 -0.16 26.06
N GLY A 341 -5.02 -0.48 26.82
CA GLY A 341 -5.27 -1.85 27.29
C GLY A 341 -5.52 -2.79 26.13
N GLY A 342 -4.81 -3.92 26.07
CA GLY A 342 -5.05 -4.97 25.08
C GLY A 342 -6.50 -5.44 25.14
N ARG A 343 -7.14 -5.61 23.98
CA ARG A 343 -8.52 -6.11 23.87
C ARG A 343 -8.68 -7.13 22.75
N LYS A 344 -9.53 -8.13 22.99
CA LYS A 344 -9.87 -9.22 22.06
C LYS A 344 -11.39 -9.40 21.97
N SER A 345 -11.90 -9.99 20.88
CA SER A 345 -13.33 -10.27 20.74
C SER A 345 -13.79 -11.33 21.74
N GLY A 346 -14.77 -10.97 22.58
CA GLY A 346 -15.30 -11.84 23.61
C GLY A 346 -16.03 -11.06 24.71
N GLY A 347 -17.29 -11.39 24.97
CA GLY A 347 -17.98 -10.87 26.15
C GLY A 347 -17.50 -11.55 27.42
N ARG A 348 -17.37 -10.81 28.54
CA ARG A 348 -17.00 -11.36 29.87
C ARG A 348 -17.90 -12.54 30.32
N LYS A 349 -19.13 -12.57 29.81
CA LYS A 349 -20.17 -13.59 30.01
C LYS A 349 -20.04 -14.78 29.02
N LEU A 350 -19.52 -14.52 27.82
CA LEU A 350 -19.34 -15.49 26.73
C LEU A 350 -18.04 -16.29 26.91
N LEU A 351 -16.96 -15.65 27.36
CA LEU A 351 -15.72 -16.33 27.76
C LEU A 351 -15.94 -17.28 28.96
N LYS A 352 -16.87 -16.94 29.87
CA LYS A 352 -17.32 -17.82 30.97
C LYS A 352 -18.29 -18.93 30.53
N GLY A 353 -18.55 -19.11 29.23
CA GLY A 353 -19.49 -20.11 28.71
C GLY A 353 -20.98 -19.86 29.05
N MET A 354 -21.31 -18.73 29.66
CA MET A 354 -22.67 -18.41 30.14
C MET A 354 -23.58 -17.83 29.05
N ILE A 355 -23.03 -17.69 27.83
CA ILE A 355 -23.66 -17.21 26.62
C ILE A 355 -23.14 -18.10 25.48
N GLY A 356 -24.03 -18.73 24.71
CA GLY A 356 -23.65 -19.45 23.50
C GLY A 356 -23.23 -18.50 22.37
N PRO A 357 -22.49 -18.96 21.34
CA PRO A 357 -22.03 -18.11 20.26
C PRO A 357 -23.19 -17.36 19.58
N TYR A 358 -23.17 -16.02 19.68
CA TYR A 358 -24.22 -15.16 19.15
C TYR A 358 -23.94 -14.82 17.69
N THR A 359 -24.65 -15.49 16.77
CA THR A 359 -24.74 -15.06 15.37
C THR A 359 -25.43 -13.69 15.32
N VAL A 360 -24.69 -12.68 14.86
CA VAL A 360 -25.19 -11.30 14.75
C VAL A 360 -26.22 -11.22 13.62
N PRO A 361 -27.47 -10.84 13.90
CA PRO A 361 -28.50 -10.61 12.89
C PRO A 361 -28.03 -9.58 11.85
N ASP A 362 -28.32 -9.84 10.57
CA ASP A 362 -27.63 -9.23 9.42
C ASP A 362 -27.74 -7.70 9.40
N ASP A 363 -28.90 -7.21 9.79
CA ASP A 363 -29.24 -5.82 10.05
C ASP A 363 -28.25 -5.10 10.96
N LYS A 364 -27.87 -5.78 12.04
CA LYS A 364 -27.08 -5.21 13.13
C LYS A 364 -25.60 -5.32 12.84
N ARG A 365 -25.16 -6.23 11.96
CA ARG A 365 -23.74 -6.40 11.57
C ARG A 365 -23.07 -5.08 11.20
N THR A 366 -23.74 -4.23 10.40
CA THR A 366 -23.20 -2.95 9.90
C THR A 366 -22.81 -1.94 11.01
N GLY A 367 -23.49 -2.02 12.17
CA GLY A 367 -23.21 -1.21 13.35
C GLY A 367 -22.70 -2.01 14.55
N HIS A 368 -22.44 -3.32 14.41
CA HIS A 368 -22.20 -4.17 15.56
C HIS A 368 -20.81 -3.95 16.16
N ILE A 369 -20.81 -3.61 17.44
CA ILE A 369 -19.63 -3.65 18.30
C ILE A 369 -19.78 -4.91 19.17
N PRO A 370 -19.18 -6.06 18.80
CA PRO A 370 -19.07 -7.20 19.70
C PRO A 370 -18.42 -6.76 21.00
N SER A 371 -18.86 -7.35 22.11
CA SER A 371 -18.25 -7.12 23.40
C SER A 371 -16.78 -7.56 23.37
N THR A 372 -15.89 -6.74 23.92
CA THR A 372 -14.46 -7.00 23.94
C THR A 372 -13.97 -7.26 25.37
N ALA A 373 -13.21 -8.32 25.54
CA ALA A 373 -12.52 -8.64 26.78
C ALA A 373 -11.18 -7.91 26.81
N PRO A 374 -10.54 -7.79 27.99
CA PRO A 374 -9.10 -7.55 28.06
C PRO A 374 -8.32 -8.69 27.35
N TYR A 375 -7.06 -8.44 27.03
CA TYR A 375 -6.17 -9.35 26.30
C TYR A 375 -4.82 -9.31 27.03
N SER A 376 -4.30 -10.46 27.47
CA SER A 376 -2.99 -10.51 28.12
C SER A 376 -1.88 -10.36 27.08
N LEU A 377 -0.69 -9.93 27.51
CA LEU A 377 0.47 -9.83 26.62
C LEU A 377 0.83 -11.21 26.05
N VAL A 378 0.84 -12.23 26.91
CA VAL A 378 1.22 -13.61 26.55
C VAL A 378 0.27 -14.20 25.52
N GLU A 379 -1.04 -14.01 25.68
CA GLU A 379 -2.06 -14.47 24.73
C GLU A 379 -1.99 -13.67 23.41
N CYS A 380 -1.85 -12.34 23.50
CA CYS A 380 -1.75 -11.45 22.35
C CYS A 380 -0.54 -11.75 21.45
N VAL A 381 0.61 -12.06 22.05
CA VAL A 381 1.84 -12.40 21.30
C VAL A 381 1.81 -13.84 20.80
N HIS A 382 1.23 -14.80 21.54
CA HIS A 382 0.97 -16.15 21.01
C HIS A 382 0.11 -16.09 19.74
N ASP A 383 -1.03 -15.41 19.81
CA ASP A 383 -1.97 -15.34 18.71
C ASP A 383 -1.43 -14.49 17.53
N LEU A 384 -0.53 -13.53 17.79
CA LEU A 384 0.26 -12.86 16.75
C LEU A 384 1.26 -13.80 16.06
N LEU A 385 2.01 -14.61 16.82
CA LEU A 385 2.98 -15.56 16.27
C LEU A 385 2.29 -16.67 15.47
N ASP A 386 1.19 -17.22 15.97
CA ASP A 386 0.34 -18.20 15.28
C ASP A 386 -0.27 -17.61 13.98
N LEU A 387 -0.80 -16.39 14.05
CA LEU A 387 -1.29 -15.67 12.86
C LEU A 387 -0.17 -15.42 11.85
N ALA A 388 1.02 -14.99 12.28
CA ALA A 388 2.13 -14.73 11.38
C ALA A 388 2.72 -16.02 10.79
N ALA A 389 2.79 -17.08 11.58
CA ALA A 389 3.25 -18.40 11.16
C ALA A 389 2.34 -19.00 10.08
N LYS A 390 1.04 -18.72 10.14
CA LYS A 390 0.11 -18.92 9.01
C LYS A 390 0.46 -17.98 7.86
N MET A 391 0.23 -16.69 8.05
CA MET A 391 -0.03 -15.70 6.99
C MET A 391 1.19 -15.22 6.19
N LEU A 392 2.41 -15.32 6.72
CA LEU A 392 3.61 -14.92 5.99
C LEU A 392 4.04 -15.92 4.90
N VAL A 393 4.68 -15.44 3.84
CA VAL A 393 5.45 -16.27 2.91
C VAL A 393 6.75 -16.78 3.55
N ILE A 394 7.36 -17.83 3.00
CA ILE A 394 8.71 -18.25 3.42
C ILE A 394 9.71 -17.15 3.03
N GLY A 395 10.63 -16.80 3.93
CA GLY A 395 11.50 -15.63 3.78
C GLY A 395 10.83 -14.28 4.11
N GLY A 396 9.50 -14.26 4.31
CA GLY A 396 8.78 -13.10 4.81
C GLY A 396 9.13 -12.78 6.27
N ARG A 397 8.98 -11.52 6.67
CA ARG A 397 9.43 -11.04 8.00
C ARG A 397 8.27 -10.60 8.91
N LEU A 398 8.31 -11.03 10.16
CA LEU A 398 7.49 -10.51 11.25
C LEU A 398 8.33 -9.49 12.04
N VAL A 399 7.83 -8.26 12.20
CA VAL A 399 8.53 -7.16 12.87
C VAL A 399 7.60 -6.49 13.87
N TYR A 400 7.81 -6.73 15.17
CA TYR A 400 6.89 -6.28 16.20
C TYR A 400 7.59 -5.84 17.49
N PHE A 401 6.95 -4.93 18.21
CA PHE A 401 7.41 -4.53 19.54
C PHE A 401 6.96 -5.52 20.62
N TYR A 402 7.90 -5.88 21.49
CA TYR A 402 7.65 -6.62 22.73
C TYR A 402 8.10 -5.77 23.93
N PRO A 403 7.26 -5.54 24.94
CA PRO A 403 7.65 -4.70 26.08
C PRO A 403 8.54 -5.47 27.05
N VAL A 404 9.42 -4.77 27.76
CA VAL A 404 10.33 -5.37 28.75
C VAL A 404 10.31 -4.55 30.04
N LEU A 405 10.25 -5.26 31.17
CA LEU A 405 10.52 -4.73 32.51
C LEU A 405 12.04 -4.69 32.71
N ARG A 406 12.58 -3.53 33.06
CA ARG A 406 13.99 -3.39 33.46
C ARG A 406 14.08 -3.55 34.98
N GLU A 407 14.12 -4.81 35.40
CA GLU A 407 14.53 -5.23 36.74
C GLU A 407 16.06 -5.43 36.78
N ASP A 408 16.67 -5.55 37.96
CA ASP A 408 18.10 -5.28 38.16
C ASP A 408 19.05 -6.29 37.48
N GLU A 409 19.49 -5.93 36.27
CA GLU A 409 20.69 -6.35 35.49
C GLU A 409 21.00 -7.85 35.32
N SER A 410 20.17 -8.78 35.81
CA SER A 410 20.59 -10.16 36.07
C SER A 410 19.67 -11.28 35.54
N ILE A 411 18.58 -10.95 34.83
CA ILE A 411 17.67 -11.94 34.22
C ILE A 411 17.87 -11.97 32.70
N GLU A 412 18.31 -13.11 32.17
CA GLU A 412 18.33 -13.36 30.72
C GLU A 412 16.91 -13.23 30.15
N THR A 413 16.67 -12.15 29.40
CA THR A 413 15.34 -11.85 28.86
C THR A 413 15.04 -12.78 27.69
N THR A 414 14.35 -13.88 28.00
CA THR A 414 13.86 -14.83 26.99
C THR A 414 12.71 -14.21 26.20
N PHE A 415 12.87 -14.15 24.87
CA PHE A 415 11.86 -13.62 23.97
C PHE A 415 10.95 -14.75 23.45
N PRO A 416 9.69 -14.45 23.06
CA PRO A 416 8.78 -15.44 22.51
C PRO A 416 9.32 -16.12 21.24
N GLU A 417 9.38 -17.45 21.24
CA GLU A 417 9.81 -18.27 20.10
C GLU A 417 8.62 -18.94 19.40
N HIS A 418 8.81 -19.35 18.14
CA HIS A 418 7.81 -20.14 17.40
C HIS A 418 8.48 -20.97 16.28
N PRO A 419 8.19 -22.27 16.10
CA PRO A 419 8.95 -23.17 15.22
C PRO A 419 9.09 -22.75 13.74
N CYS A 420 8.13 -22.02 13.18
CA CYS A 420 8.23 -21.50 11.81
C CYS A 420 9.22 -20.35 11.63
N PHE A 421 9.76 -19.76 12.71
CA PHE A 421 10.50 -18.50 12.69
C PHE A 421 11.94 -18.64 13.21
N LYS A 422 12.82 -17.80 12.67
CA LYS A 422 14.14 -17.49 13.24
C LYS A 422 14.18 -16.01 13.62
N LEU A 423 14.51 -15.71 14.88
CA LEU A 423 14.84 -14.35 15.32
C LEU A 423 16.17 -13.93 14.65
N VAL A 424 16.19 -12.78 13.99
CA VAL A 424 17.37 -12.27 13.24
C VAL A 424 17.83 -10.90 13.68
N ALA A 425 16.98 -10.10 14.34
CA ALA A 425 17.42 -8.90 15.04
C ALA A 425 16.56 -8.59 16.27
N ILE A 426 17.20 -7.89 17.22
CA ILE A 426 16.69 -7.45 18.51
C ILE A 426 17.17 -5.99 18.66
N SER A 427 16.28 -5.04 18.94
CA SER A 427 16.67 -3.63 19.15
C SER A 427 15.92 -2.97 20.30
N GLU A 428 16.59 -2.60 21.40
CA GLU A 428 15.94 -1.97 22.56
C GLU A 428 15.65 -0.47 22.32
N GLN A 429 14.38 -0.08 22.53
CA GLN A 429 13.98 1.31 22.75
C GLN A 429 13.63 1.50 24.23
N LEU A 430 14.51 2.19 24.96
CA LEU A 430 14.23 2.68 26.30
C LEU A 430 13.02 3.64 26.27
N LEU A 431 12.04 3.41 27.15
CA LEU A 431 10.88 4.28 27.35
C LEU A 431 10.96 5.06 28.67
N SER A 432 11.64 4.49 29.67
CA SER A 432 11.96 5.06 30.97
C SER A 432 13.05 4.20 31.65
N TYR A 433 13.45 4.52 32.88
CA TYR A 433 14.39 3.70 33.64
C TYR A 433 13.90 2.25 33.85
N ARG A 434 12.61 2.05 34.18
CA ARG A 434 11.98 0.76 34.53
C ARG A 434 11.34 0.01 33.37
N TYR A 435 11.14 0.67 32.23
CA TYR A 435 10.38 0.11 31.10
C TYR A 435 11.08 0.44 29.78
N SER A 436 11.22 -0.59 28.95
CA SER A 436 11.62 -0.46 27.56
C SER A 436 10.68 -1.27 26.67
N ARG A 437 10.92 -1.20 25.36
CA ARG A 437 10.35 -2.15 24.41
C ARG A 437 11.41 -2.55 23.41
N VAL A 438 11.43 -3.81 23.05
CA VAL A 438 12.38 -4.40 22.12
C VAL A 438 11.66 -4.61 20.80
N LEU A 439 12.23 -4.11 19.71
CA LEU A 439 11.78 -4.49 18.37
C LEU A 439 12.36 -5.88 18.06
N LEU A 440 11.50 -6.86 17.86
CA LEU A 440 11.84 -8.22 17.46
C LEU A 440 11.58 -8.38 15.97
N THR A 441 12.63 -8.70 15.22
CA THR A 441 12.56 -8.97 13.78
C THR A 441 12.88 -10.43 13.52
N MET A 442 11.87 -11.17 13.06
CA MET A 442 11.91 -12.60 12.79
C MET A 442 11.68 -12.88 11.31
N VAL A 443 12.36 -13.87 10.75
CA VAL A 443 12.14 -14.36 9.37
C VAL A 443 11.48 -15.74 9.39
N LYS A 444 10.46 -15.95 8.55
CA LYS A 444 9.78 -17.25 8.44
C LYS A 444 10.65 -18.23 7.66
N ILE A 445 11.18 -19.23 8.37
CA ILE A 445 12.05 -20.29 7.83
C ILE A 445 11.30 -21.59 7.53
N GLY A 446 10.18 -21.84 8.22
CA GLY A 446 9.50 -23.14 8.23
C GLY A 446 8.05 -23.10 7.71
N PRO A 447 7.55 -24.23 7.17
CA PRO A 447 6.13 -24.39 6.88
C PRO A 447 5.34 -24.50 8.19
N TYR A 448 4.11 -23.99 8.17
CA TYR A 448 3.14 -24.19 9.26
C TYR A 448 2.44 -25.54 9.07
N THR A 449 2.64 -26.47 10.00
CA THR A 449 2.17 -27.87 9.92
C THR A 449 0.89 -28.10 10.74
N GLU A 450 0.22 -29.25 10.54
CA GLU A 450 -0.95 -29.62 11.35
C GLU A 450 -0.62 -29.83 12.83
N GLU A 451 0.61 -30.25 13.14
CA GLU A 451 1.13 -30.41 14.51
C GLU A 451 1.26 -29.06 15.21
N ILE A 452 1.87 -28.08 14.55
CA ILE A 452 1.94 -26.69 15.03
C ILE A 452 0.52 -26.15 15.20
N ALA A 453 -0.39 -26.44 14.26
CA ALA A 453 -1.78 -26.05 14.35
C ALA A 453 -2.53 -26.71 15.51
N LEU A 454 -2.19 -27.95 15.87
CA LEU A 454 -2.75 -28.62 17.05
C LEU A 454 -2.21 -27.99 18.34
N ALA A 455 -0.90 -27.75 18.43
CA ALA A 455 -0.27 -27.10 19.58
C ALA A 455 -0.85 -25.69 19.83
N ALA A 456 -0.95 -24.85 18.80
CA ALA A 456 -1.54 -23.51 18.89
C ALA A 456 -3.02 -23.55 19.32
N ARG A 457 -3.81 -24.52 18.81
CA ARG A 457 -5.20 -24.73 19.25
C ARG A 457 -5.31 -25.13 20.72
N ILE A 458 -4.44 -26.02 21.21
CA ILE A 458 -4.39 -26.44 22.61
C ILE A 458 -4.03 -25.24 23.50
N LYS A 459 -3.00 -24.47 23.14
CA LYS A 459 -2.57 -23.29 23.90
C LYS A 459 -3.62 -22.19 23.92
N HIS A 460 -4.32 -21.95 22.80
CA HIS A 460 -5.43 -21.01 22.74
C HIS A 460 -6.64 -21.44 23.61
N LEU A 461 -6.93 -22.75 23.71
CA LEU A 461 -7.92 -23.26 24.66
C LEU A 461 -7.48 -23.05 26.12
N GLU A 462 -6.21 -23.32 26.44
CA GLU A 462 -5.63 -23.09 27.77
C GLU A 462 -5.73 -21.60 28.19
N PHE A 463 -5.42 -20.66 27.29
CA PHE A 463 -5.59 -19.22 27.55
C PHE A 463 -7.05 -18.83 27.76
N LYS A 464 -7.97 -19.41 26.96
CA LYS A 464 -9.41 -19.15 27.08
C LYS A 464 -9.99 -19.65 28.41
N GLU A 465 -9.57 -20.83 28.87
CA GLU A 465 -10.02 -21.42 30.14
C GLU A 465 -9.42 -20.68 31.35
N ASN A 466 -8.13 -20.36 31.30
CA ASN A 466 -7.40 -19.71 32.39
C ASN A 466 -7.34 -18.17 32.25
N HIS A 467 -8.25 -17.58 31.47
CA HIS A 467 -8.14 -16.19 30.99
C HIS A 467 -8.01 -15.13 32.10
N LEU A 468 -8.62 -15.33 33.27
CA LEU A 468 -8.47 -14.40 34.40
C LEU A 468 -7.07 -14.44 35.00
N LYS A 469 -6.53 -15.64 35.25
CA LYS A 469 -5.16 -15.86 35.75
C LYS A 469 -4.13 -15.22 34.80
N TRP A 470 -4.26 -15.48 33.51
CA TRP A 470 -3.38 -14.88 32.49
C TRP A 470 -3.51 -13.35 32.36
N LEU A 471 -4.61 -12.73 32.82
CA LEU A 471 -4.76 -11.27 32.88
C LEU A 471 -4.19 -10.64 34.15
N GLU A 472 -3.99 -11.43 35.20
CA GLU A 472 -3.40 -11.01 36.47
C GLU A 472 -1.87 -11.17 36.40
N GLU A 473 -1.38 -12.35 35.97
CA GLU A 473 0.05 -12.67 35.79
C GLU A 473 0.65 -12.10 34.50
N GLY A 474 -0.11 -12.12 33.39
CA GLY A 474 0.42 -11.94 32.03
C GLY A 474 0.13 -10.57 31.39
N ASN A 475 -0.11 -9.53 32.18
CA ASN A 475 -0.42 -8.18 31.69
C ASN A 475 0.51 -7.15 32.33
N LEU A 476 1.25 -6.39 31.51
CA LEU A 476 2.14 -5.36 32.03
C LEU A 476 1.38 -4.30 32.85
N HIS A 477 0.12 -3.99 32.51
CA HIS A 477 -0.70 -3.06 33.29
C HIS A 477 -1.13 -3.62 34.66
N SER A 478 -1.26 -4.94 34.86
CA SER A 478 -1.49 -5.47 36.23
C SER A 478 -0.20 -5.39 37.05
N ALA A 479 0.93 -5.81 36.49
CA ALA A 479 2.25 -5.69 37.14
C ALA A 479 2.60 -4.22 37.53
N VAL A 480 2.21 -3.23 36.72
CA VAL A 480 2.46 -1.80 36.99
C VAL A 480 1.51 -1.22 38.04
N PHE A 481 0.27 -1.73 38.18
CA PHE A 481 -0.81 -1.01 38.88
C PHE A 481 -1.67 -1.84 39.87
N SER A 482 -1.43 -3.14 40.09
CA SER A 482 -2.23 -3.97 41.00
C SER A 482 -1.85 -3.79 42.49
N PRO A 483 -2.81 -3.42 43.37
CA PRO A 483 -2.80 -3.83 44.77
C PRO A 483 -3.30 -5.29 44.88
N ALA A 484 -3.02 -5.97 46.00
CA ALA A 484 -3.35 -7.38 46.16
C ALA A 484 -4.88 -7.66 46.32
N ASP A 485 -5.34 -8.62 45.52
CA ASP A 485 -6.35 -9.66 45.82
C ASP A 485 -7.89 -9.45 45.74
N ASN A 486 -8.51 -10.44 45.05
CA ASN A 486 -9.78 -11.16 45.30
C ASN A 486 -11.19 -10.70 44.80
N HIS A 487 -11.58 -11.29 43.66
CA HIS A 487 -12.82 -12.05 43.32
C HIS A 487 -14.26 -11.65 43.80
N LEU A 488 -15.24 -11.70 42.85
CA LEU A 488 -16.36 -12.70 42.79
C LEU A 488 -17.43 -12.47 41.65
N ASN A 489 -17.72 -13.53 40.87
CA ASN A 489 -18.96 -13.97 40.13
C ASN A 489 -19.93 -13.03 39.32
N GLY A 490 -20.59 -13.55 38.24
CA GLY A 490 -21.65 -12.85 37.45
C GLY A 490 -21.95 -13.40 36.01
N SER A 491 -23.11 -13.06 35.38
CA SER A 491 -23.87 -13.90 34.37
C SER A 491 -24.43 -13.21 33.06
N GLY A 492 -25.07 -13.95 32.12
CA GLY A 492 -25.64 -13.66 30.73
C GLY A 492 -26.68 -12.51 30.54
N ASP A 493 -27.39 -12.20 29.42
CA ASP A 493 -27.25 -12.33 27.93
C ASP A 493 -27.98 -11.08 27.24
N THR A 494 -28.75 -10.91 26.12
CA THR A 494 -29.27 -11.69 24.93
C THR A 494 -29.84 -10.78 23.78
N LYS A 495 -29.35 -10.88 22.50
CA LYS A 495 -30.01 -10.70 21.14
C LYS A 495 -30.79 -9.35 20.79
N THR A 496 -31.45 -8.98 19.65
CA THR A 496 -31.69 -9.43 18.22
C THR A 496 -32.17 -8.25 17.27
N ALA A 497 -32.11 -8.34 15.90
CA ALA A 497 -32.93 -7.72 14.77
C ALA A 497 -33.33 -6.19 14.67
N LYS A 498 -33.79 -5.49 13.58
CA LYS A 498 -33.80 -5.48 12.05
C LYS A 498 -34.25 -4.05 11.54
N ASP A 499 -33.99 -3.40 10.37
CA ASP A 499 -33.04 -3.45 9.19
C ASP A 499 -33.27 -2.25 8.16
N SER A 500 -32.57 -2.19 6.98
CA SER A 500 -32.93 -1.62 5.60
C SER A 500 -32.09 -0.50 4.88
N LYS A 501 -32.26 -0.29 3.52
CA LYS A 501 -31.88 0.84 2.56
C LYS A 501 -32.07 0.57 1.01
N ALA A 502 -32.16 1.66 0.18
CA ALA A 502 -31.80 1.88 -1.28
C ALA A 502 -32.80 1.51 -2.45
N ARG A 503 -32.73 1.92 -3.76
CA ARG A 503 -31.79 2.60 -4.76
C ARG A 503 -30.81 1.71 -5.60
N MET A 504 -30.46 1.90 -6.90
CA MET A 504 -30.85 2.83 -8.04
C MET A 504 -30.59 2.13 -9.45
N THR A 505 -29.90 2.44 -10.60
CA THR A 505 -29.26 3.50 -11.49
C THR A 505 -28.99 2.85 -12.93
N MET A 506 -28.20 3.40 -13.90
CA MET A 506 -27.46 2.66 -15.02
C MET A 506 -25.98 3.06 -15.23
N MET A 507 -25.15 2.13 -15.78
CA MET A 507 -23.81 2.23 -16.46
C MET A 507 -22.68 1.33 -15.88
N LEU A 508 -21.84 0.72 -16.74
CA LEU A 508 -20.60 -0.02 -16.35
C LEU A 508 -19.53 -0.20 -17.46
N PHE A 509 -19.84 0.08 -18.73
CA PHE A 509 -19.34 -0.75 -19.84
C PHE A 509 -17.99 -0.37 -20.49
N MET A 510 -17.40 0.81 -20.23
CA MET A 510 -16.21 1.28 -20.97
C MET A 510 -14.86 0.64 -20.56
N ILE A 511 -14.77 0.02 -19.38
CA ILE A 511 -13.46 -0.38 -18.80
C ILE A 511 -12.98 -1.76 -19.28
N ILE A 512 -13.89 -2.57 -19.82
CA ILE A 512 -13.63 -3.96 -20.24
C ILE A 512 -12.73 -4.03 -21.50
N LEU A 513 -12.64 -2.94 -22.26
CA LEU A 513 -11.97 -2.87 -23.57
C LEU A 513 -10.43 -2.74 -23.50
N ILE A 514 -9.86 -2.47 -22.32
CA ILE A 514 -8.43 -2.13 -22.15
C ILE A 514 -7.55 -3.37 -21.94
N LEU A 515 -8.12 -4.48 -21.45
CA LEU A 515 -7.38 -5.65 -20.95
C LEU A 515 -6.70 -6.53 -22.02
N SER A 516 -6.86 -6.22 -23.31
CA SER A 516 -6.39 -7.08 -24.40
C SER A 516 -4.93 -6.85 -24.81
N ASN A 517 -4.26 -5.77 -24.37
CA ASN A 517 -2.91 -5.47 -24.88
C ASN A 517 -1.97 -4.64 -23.97
N GLN A 518 -2.13 -4.71 -22.64
CA GLN A 518 -1.06 -4.73 -21.61
C GLN A 518 -1.70 -5.03 -20.23
N ILE A 519 -0.90 -5.59 -19.32
CA ILE A 519 -1.11 -5.84 -17.87
C ILE A 519 -2.32 -5.07 -17.28
N GLY A 520 -3.36 -5.68 -16.72
CA GLY A 520 -3.32 -6.67 -15.64
C GLY A 520 -3.63 -6.00 -14.28
N ILE A 521 -3.83 -6.77 -13.19
CA ILE A 521 -4.03 -6.26 -11.82
C ILE A 521 -5.42 -5.65 -11.48
N SER A 522 -5.95 -5.98 -10.28
CA SER A 522 -7.11 -5.34 -9.63
C SER A 522 -7.06 -5.46 -8.09
N HIS A 523 -7.71 -4.56 -7.35
CA HIS A 523 -7.43 -4.15 -5.96
C HIS A 523 -8.70 -3.90 -5.09
N GLY A 524 -9.45 -4.98 -4.83
CA GLY A 524 -10.74 -4.98 -4.12
C GLY A 524 -10.82 -4.45 -2.67
N GLN A 525 -11.59 -3.37 -2.46
CA GLN A 525 -12.27 -3.04 -1.19
C GLN A 525 -13.79 -3.27 -1.26
N LEU A 526 -14.42 -3.73 -0.16
CA LEU A 526 -15.87 -3.95 -0.03
C LEU A 526 -16.53 -3.24 1.15
N LYS A 527 -17.87 -3.15 1.09
CA LYS A 527 -18.77 -3.04 2.25
C LYS A 527 -19.84 -4.14 2.23
N VAL A 528 -20.16 -4.69 3.41
CA VAL A 528 -21.14 -5.78 3.59
C VAL A 528 -22.49 -5.22 4.08
N GLY A 529 -23.60 -5.70 3.49
CA GLY A 529 -24.95 -5.53 4.06
C GLY A 529 -25.59 -4.15 3.85
N PHE A 530 -25.59 -3.62 2.62
CA PHE A 530 -26.09 -2.27 2.38
C PHE A 530 -27.61 -2.16 2.07
N TYR A 531 -28.34 -3.23 1.70
CA TYR A 531 -29.72 -3.13 1.16
C TYR A 531 -30.79 -3.99 1.85
N ASP A 532 -32.00 -3.40 1.98
CA ASP A 532 -33.33 -4.02 2.25
C ASP A 532 -34.41 -2.90 2.14
N LYS A 533 -35.72 -3.16 2.00
CA LYS A 533 -36.80 -2.18 1.68
C LYS A 533 -36.60 -1.28 0.43
N LYS A 534 -37.08 -1.83 -0.69
CA LYS A 534 -37.88 -1.16 -1.74
C LYS A 534 -37.21 -0.18 -2.73
N CYS A 535 -36.76 -0.73 -3.86
CA CYS A 535 -36.84 -0.05 -5.17
C CYS A 535 -38.23 -0.22 -5.82
N PRO A 536 -38.69 0.72 -6.66
CA PRO A 536 -39.67 0.47 -7.73
C PRO A 536 -38.99 -0.03 -9.02
N ASN A 537 -39.76 -0.62 -9.93
CA ASN A 537 -39.25 -1.18 -11.19
C ASN A 537 -39.02 -0.10 -12.26
N VAL A 538 -37.88 -0.15 -12.97
CA VAL A 538 -37.62 0.48 -14.28
C VAL A 538 -36.61 -0.41 -15.01
N GLU A 539 -36.85 -0.73 -16.28
CA GLU A 539 -36.12 -1.77 -17.03
C GLU A 539 -34.88 -1.24 -17.80
N SER A 540 -34.18 -2.19 -18.43
CA SER A 540 -33.16 -2.06 -19.49
C SER A 540 -31.80 -1.44 -19.11
N ILE A 541 -30.97 -2.29 -18.51
CA ILE A 541 -29.49 -2.31 -18.37
C ILE A 541 -29.12 -2.34 -16.89
N GLU A 542 -28.50 -3.45 -16.48
CA GLU A 542 -28.47 -3.94 -15.10
C GLU A 542 -27.04 -4.37 -14.72
N CYS A 543 -26.61 -4.16 -13.47
CA CYS A 543 -25.33 -4.71 -12.99
C CYS A 543 -25.59 -6.09 -12.38
N ASP A 544 -25.99 -7.01 -13.26
CA ASP A 544 -26.23 -8.42 -13.00
C ASP A 544 -25.29 -9.33 -13.84
N ALA A 545 -24.42 -8.72 -14.64
CA ALA A 545 -23.52 -9.39 -15.57
C ALA A 545 -24.21 -10.24 -16.66
N SER A 546 -25.40 -9.85 -17.10
CA SER A 546 -26.11 -10.40 -18.28
C SER A 546 -25.23 -10.49 -19.53
N ILE A 547 -24.38 -9.48 -19.76
CA ILE A 547 -23.44 -9.39 -20.88
C ILE A 547 -22.41 -10.53 -20.91
N LEU A 548 -22.05 -11.13 -19.77
CA LEU A 548 -21.00 -12.17 -19.77
C LEU A 548 -21.50 -13.53 -20.28
N ILE A 549 -22.81 -13.76 -20.30
CA ILE A 549 -23.44 -15.03 -20.70
C ILE A 549 -23.17 -15.31 -22.19
N GLU A 550 -22.88 -16.58 -22.51
CA GLU A 550 -22.74 -17.11 -23.87
C GLU A 550 -23.84 -18.17 -24.11
N ASN A 551 -25.07 -17.72 -24.36
CA ASN A 551 -26.20 -18.59 -24.66
C ASN A 551 -26.43 -18.79 -26.17
N GLY A 552 -25.39 -18.61 -26.98
CA GLY A 552 -25.43 -18.71 -28.45
C GLY A 552 -25.74 -17.37 -29.14
N PRO A 553 -26.15 -17.38 -30.42
CA PRO A 553 -26.22 -16.17 -31.26
C PRO A 553 -27.12 -15.03 -30.77
N ASN A 554 -27.97 -15.26 -29.76
CA ASN A 554 -28.84 -14.25 -29.16
C ASN A 554 -28.26 -13.64 -27.87
N ALA A 555 -27.07 -14.04 -27.42
CA ALA A 555 -26.46 -13.50 -26.21
C ALA A 555 -26.18 -12.00 -26.32
N GLU A 556 -26.28 -11.27 -25.20
CA GLU A 556 -26.10 -9.82 -25.19
C GLU A 556 -24.73 -9.39 -25.75
N ARG A 557 -23.66 -10.16 -25.47
CA ARG A 557 -22.31 -9.89 -26.00
C ARG A 557 -22.17 -9.92 -27.53
N HIS A 558 -23.14 -10.48 -28.25
CA HIS A 558 -23.18 -10.45 -29.73
C HIS A 558 -24.04 -9.29 -30.28
N ALA A 559 -24.55 -8.41 -29.41
CA ALA A 559 -25.30 -7.23 -29.84
C ALA A 559 -24.38 -6.18 -30.46
N PHE A 560 -24.87 -5.51 -31.51
CA PHE A 560 -24.15 -4.43 -32.20
C PHE A 560 -23.69 -3.30 -31.24
N GLY A 561 -24.50 -2.96 -30.23
CA GLY A 561 -24.15 -1.96 -29.21
C GLY A 561 -22.99 -2.34 -28.28
N HIS A 562 -22.52 -3.59 -28.33
CA HIS A 562 -21.36 -4.10 -27.59
C HIS A 562 -20.24 -4.58 -28.53
N GLU A 563 -20.29 -4.24 -29.83
CA GLU A 563 -19.26 -4.64 -30.79
C GLU A 563 -17.88 -4.08 -30.38
N GLY A 564 -16.89 -4.97 -30.27
CA GLY A 564 -15.53 -4.62 -29.82
C GLY A 564 -15.28 -4.73 -28.31
N VAL A 565 -16.27 -5.08 -27.47
CA VAL A 565 -16.03 -5.45 -26.06
C VAL A 565 -15.17 -6.73 -25.98
N GLY A 566 -14.17 -6.75 -25.09
CA GLY A 566 -13.23 -7.87 -24.90
C GLY A 566 -13.20 -8.39 -23.45
N GLY A 567 -12.07 -8.91 -22.97
CA GLY A 567 -11.80 -9.11 -21.55
C GLY A 567 -12.62 -10.19 -20.81
N PHE A 568 -13.54 -10.87 -21.49
CA PHE A 568 -14.45 -11.86 -20.91
C PHE A 568 -13.68 -13.02 -20.27
N GLU A 569 -12.65 -13.50 -20.96
CA GLU A 569 -11.71 -14.53 -20.52
C GLU A 569 -10.95 -14.16 -19.23
N VAL A 570 -10.68 -12.87 -19.01
CA VAL A 570 -10.06 -12.38 -17.77
C VAL A 570 -11.04 -12.45 -16.60
N ILE A 571 -12.30 -12.08 -16.83
CA ILE A 571 -13.38 -12.18 -15.83
C ILE A 571 -13.70 -13.65 -15.52
N GLU A 572 -13.72 -14.53 -16.54
CA GLU A 572 -13.95 -15.96 -16.37
C GLU A 572 -12.80 -16.65 -15.62
N LYS A 573 -11.54 -16.31 -15.92
CA LYS A 573 -10.38 -16.79 -15.15
C LYS A 573 -10.48 -16.34 -13.69
N ALA A 574 -10.75 -15.05 -13.45
CA ALA A 574 -10.94 -14.53 -12.10
C ALA A 574 -12.10 -15.22 -11.37
N LYS A 575 -13.19 -15.56 -12.07
CA LYS A 575 -14.32 -16.30 -11.51
C LYS A 575 -13.95 -17.73 -11.13
N ALA A 576 -13.24 -18.46 -11.99
CA ALA A 576 -12.84 -19.84 -11.73
C ALA A 576 -12.00 -19.96 -10.45
N GLU A 577 -10.99 -19.10 -10.31
CA GLU A 577 -10.14 -19.01 -9.11
C GLU A 577 -10.97 -18.62 -7.86
N VAL A 578 -11.89 -17.65 -8.00
CA VAL A 578 -12.80 -17.25 -6.91
C VAL A 578 -13.75 -18.36 -6.49
N GLU A 579 -14.28 -19.17 -7.41
CA GLU A 579 -15.12 -20.33 -7.07
C GLU A 579 -14.32 -21.47 -6.44
N ALA A 580 -13.03 -21.63 -6.78
CA ALA A 580 -12.15 -22.62 -6.15
C ALA A 580 -11.96 -22.33 -4.64
N VAL A 581 -11.89 -21.06 -4.25
CA VAL A 581 -11.79 -20.63 -2.84
C VAL A 581 -13.16 -20.48 -2.17
N CYS A 582 -14.13 -19.94 -2.91
CA CYS A 582 -15.41 -19.48 -2.39
C CYS A 582 -16.60 -19.97 -3.21
N PRO A 583 -16.87 -21.30 -3.27
CA PRO A 583 -17.97 -21.84 -4.07
C PRO A 583 -19.30 -21.15 -3.77
N ARG A 584 -19.91 -20.59 -4.83
CA ARG A 584 -21.19 -19.86 -4.87
C ARG A 584 -21.30 -18.73 -3.83
N LEU A 585 -20.30 -17.83 -3.78
CA LEU A 585 -20.38 -16.63 -2.92
C LEU A 585 -20.31 -15.30 -3.68
N ILE A 586 -19.33 -15.10 -4.56
CA ILE A 586 -19.14 -13.83 -5.28
C ILE A 586 -19.82 -13.92 -6.63
N SER A 587 -20.71 -12.97 -6.93
CA SER A 587 -21.34 -12.84 -8.25
C SER A 587 -20.33 -12.35 -9.30
N CYS A 588 -20.53 -12.74 -10.55
CA CYS A 588 -19.81 -12.15 -11.68
C CYS A 588 -20.04 -10.63 -11.74
N ALA A 589 -21.25 -10.18 -11.40
CA ALA A 589 -21.60 -8.76 -11.27
C ALA A 589 -20.71 -7.98 -10.27
N ASP A 590 -20.38 -8.56 -9.11
CA ASP A 590 -19.44 -7.94 -8.17
C ASP A 590 -17.98 -8.00 -8.66
N ILE A 591 -17.57 -9.05 -9.39
CA ILE A 591 -16.21 -9.14 -9.98
C ILE A 591 -15.97 -8.00 -10.98
N VAL A 592 -16.90 -7.75 -11.91
CA VAL A 592 -16.75 -6.66 -12.91
C VAL A 592 -16.73 -5.30 -12.21
N ALA A 593 -17.61 -5.07 -11.22
CA ALA A 593 -17.64 -3.80 -10.48
C ALA A 593 -16.39 -3.55 -9.62
N ILE A 594 -15.72 -4.62 -9.14
CA ILE A 594 -14.41 -4.56 -8.48
C ILE A 594 -13.35 -4.18 -9.51
N ALA A 595 -13.18 -4.98 -10.56
CA ALA A 595 -12.16 -4.77 -11.59
C ALA A 595 -12.21 -3.36 -12.20
N ALA A 596 -13.41 -2.82 -12.40
CA ALA A 596 -13.65 -1.47 -12.91
C ALA A 596 -12.89 -0.37 -12.13
N ARG A 597 -12.99 -0.35 -10.79
CA ARG A 597 -12.28 0.63 -9.94
C ARG A 597 -10.77 0.59 -10.15
N ASP A 598 -10.26 -0.62 -10.34
CA ASP A 598 -8.84 -0.87 -10.13
C ASP A 598 -8.04 -0.67 -11.41
N ALA A 599 -8.63 -1.01 -12.56
CA ALA A 599 -8.14 -0.55 -13.85
C ALA A 599 -7.98 0.97 -13.86
N ILE A 600 -8.94 1.73 -13.30
CA ILE A 600 -8.85 3.19 -13.14
C ILE A 600 -7.75 3.59 -12.15
N PHE A 601 -7.60 2.90 -11.01
CA PHE A 601 -6.59 3.25 -10.01
C PHE A 601 -5.15 3.02 -10.49
N LEU A 602 -4.89 1.95 -11.25
CA LEU A 602 -3.55 1.60 -11.76
C LEU A 602 -2.97 2.67 -12.68
N VAL A 603 -3.81 3.32 -13.48
CA VAL A 603 -3.46 4.42 -14.40
C VAL A 603 -3.48 5.80 -13.70
N ASN A 604 -3.20 5.86 -12.39
CA ASN A 604 -3.22 7.06 -11.54
C ASN A 604 -4.61 7.71 -11.31
N GLY A 605 -5.70 7.02 -11.62
CA GLY A 605 -7.06 7.50 -11.42
C GLY A 605 -7.55 7.41 -9.96
N PRO A 606 -8.76 7.93 -9.69
CA PRO A 606 -9.31 7.98 -8.33
C PRO A 606 -9.59 6.59 -7.75
N PHE A 607 -9.06 6.31 -6.55
CA PHE A 607 -9.57 5.22 -5.73
C PHE A 607 -10.92 5.58 -5.11
N TYR A 608 -11.91 4.67 -5.21
CA TYR A 608 -13.24 4.84 -4.63
C TYR A 608 -13.78 3.56 -3.99
N ASN A 609 -14.79 3.65 -3.12
CA ASN A 609 -15.36 2.47 -2.48
C ASN A 609 -16.41 1.81 -3.41
N VAL A 610 -16.16 0.56 -3.84
CA VAL A 610 -17.16 -0.24 -4.57
C VAL A 610 -18.17 -0.81 -3.59
N GLU A 611 -19.45 -0.52 -3.79
CA GLU A 611 -20.55 -1.21 -3.10
C GLU A 611 -20.75 -2.60 -3.72
N THR A 612 -21.08 -3.60 -2.89
CA THR A 612 -21.13 -5.02 -3.28
C THR A 612 -22.26 -5.77 -2.59
N GLY A 613 -22.55 -6.99 -3.07
CA GLY A 613 -23.75 -7.76 -2.77
C GLY A 613 -24.69 -7.88 -3.97
N ARG A 614 -24.19 -7.65 -5.20
CA ARG A 614 -24.94 -7.90 -6.44
C ARG A 614 -25.12 -9.39 -6.64
N ARG A 615 -26.08 -9.74 -7.47
CA ARG A 615 -26.39 -11.12 -7.87
C ARG A 615 -26.48 -11.20 -9.39
N ASP A 616 -26.25 -12.39 -9.89
CA ASP A 616 -26.11 -12.61 -11.33
C ASP A 616 -27.47 -12.76 -12.03
N GLY A 617 -27.52 -12.25 -13.26
CA GLY A 617 -28.67 -12.31 -14.15
C GLY A 617 -29.12 -13.73 -14.51
N LEU A 618 -30.39 -13.84 -14.91
CA LEU A 618 -31.00 -15.08 -15.42
C LEU A 618 -31.51 -14.93 -16.86
N VAL A 619 -31.14 -13.84 -17.54
CA VAL A 619 -31.44 -13.54 -18.94
C VAL A 619 -30.20 -12.93 -19.58
N SER A 620 -29.96 -13.26 -20.84
CA SER A 620 -29.07 -12.51 -21.73
C SER A 620 -29.70 -12.50 -23.11
N ASN A 621 -29.82 -11.32 -23.70
CA ASN A 621 -30.44 -11.13 -25.01
C ASN A 621 -29.81 -9.91 -25.71
N VAL A 622 -29.62 -9.98 -27.02
CA VAL A 622 -29.13 -8.85 -27.83
C VAL A 622 -29.92 -7.55 -27.61
N SER A 623 -31.24 -7.63 -27.38
CA SER A 623 -32.10 -6.44 -27.18
C SER A 623 -31.83 -5.67 -25.88
N LEU A 624 -31.07 -6.22 -24.93
CA LEU A 624 -30.63 -5.51 -23.73
C LEU A 624 -29.73 -4.32 -24.09
N ALA A 625 -29.02 -4.38 -25.22
CA ALA A 625 -28.15 -3.32 -25.72
C ALA A 625 -28.89 -2.22 -26.52
N ASP A 626 -30.15 -2.40 -26.93
CA ASP A 626 -30.87 -1.50 -27.87
C ASP A 626 -30.95 -0.04 -27.39
N ASN A 627 -30.89 0.18 -26.07
CA ASN A 627 -30.97 1.51 -25.44
C ASN A 627 -29.60 2.09 -25.03
N MET A 628 -28.49 1.42 -25.34
CA MET A 628 -27.14 1.90 -25.03
C MET A 628 -26.79 3.21 -25.78
N PRO A 629 -25.96 4.10 -25.20
CA PRO A 629 -25.46 5.28 -25.91
C PRO A 629 -24.64 4.92 -27.15
N ASP A 630 -24.92 5.57 -28.27
CA ASP A 630 -24.19 5.39 -29.54
C ASP A 630 -23.11 6.49 -29.69
N VAL A 631 -22.03 6.21 -30.43
CA VAL A 631 -21.02 7.21 -30.80
C VAL A 631 -21.61 8.34 -31.67
N ASP A 632 -22.69 8.06 -32.41
CA ASP A 632 -23.40 9.01 -33.25
C ASP A 632 -24.48 9.83 -32.50
N ASP A 633 -24.90 9.44 -31.30
CA ASP A 633 -26.06 10.02 -30.61
C ASP A 633 -25.96 11.56 -30.48
N SER A 634 -27.08 12.25 -30.70
CA SER A 634 -27.17 13.66 -30.37
C SER A 634 -27.07 13.88 -28.87
N ILE A 635 -26.58 15.05 -28.45
CA ILE A 635 -26.45 15.38 -27.03
C ILE A 635 -27.78 15.29 -26.25
N GLN A 636 -28.93 15.48 -26.89
CA GLN A 636 -30.23 15.28 -26.23
C GLN A 636 -30.61 13.80 -26.10
N GLN A 637 -30.21 12.92 -27.03
CA GLN A 637 -30.32 11.47 -26.86
C GLN A 637 -29.42 10.98 -25.72
N LEU A 638 -28.16 11.42 -25.66
CA LEU A 638 -27.24 11.10 -24.57
C LEU A 638 -27.81 11.53 -23.21
N LYS A 639 -28.25 12.80 -23.09
CA LYS A 639 -28.89 13.33 -21.88
C LYS A 639 -30.16 12.55 -21.52
N HIS A 640 -30.98 12.14 -22.49
CA HIS A 640 -32.18 11.34 -22.25
C HIS A 640 -31.85 9.92 -21.76
N LYS A 641 -30.95 9.20 -22.45
CA LYS A 641 -30.49 7.85 -22.07
C LYS A 641 -29.90 7.83 -20.65
N PHE A 642 -29.09 8.82 -20.28
CA PHE A 642 -28.56 8.95 -18.91
C PHE A 642 -29.66 9.33 -17.89
N PHE A 643 -30.56 10.26 -18.24
CA PHE A 643 -31.63 10.70 -17.34
C PHE A 643 -32.65 9.60 -17.00
N GLN A 644 -33.06 8.79 -17.98
CA GLN A 644 -33.92 7.61 -17.76
C GLN A 644 -33.40 6.69 -16.65
N LYS A 645 -32.08 6.73 -16.42
CA LYS A 645 -31.35 5.84 -15.52
C LYS A 645 -30.90 6.52 -14.22
N GLY A 646 -31.44 7.70 -13.93
CA GLY A 646 -31.15 8.48 -12.72
C GLY A 646 -29.79 9.19 -12.72
N LEU A 647 -29.06 9.16 -13.83
CA LEU A 647 -27.83 9.94 -14.01
C LEU A 647 -28.17 11.37 -14.47
N SER A 648 -27.38 12.34 -14.03
CA SER A 648 -27.54 13.76 -14.34
C SER A 648 -26.64 14.17 -15.50
N HIS A 649 -26.82 15.39 -16.01
CA HIS A 649 -25.92 15.95 -17.03
C HIS A 649 -24.46 16.10 -16.54
N LYS A 650 -24.22 16.20 -15.21
CA LYS A 650 -22.87 16.16 -14.64
C LYS A 650 -22.30 14.74 -14.67
N ASP A 651 -23.10 13.74 -14.31
CA ASP A 651 -22.69 12.34 -14.37
C ASP A 651 -22.38 11.92 -15.82
N LEU A 652 -23.16 12.37 -16.82
CA LEU A 652 -22.88 12.16 -18.25
C LEU A 652 -21.47 12.64 -18.62
N VAL A 653 -21.15 13.91 -18.37
CA VAL A 653 -19.84 14.49 -18.73
C VAL A 653 -18.69 13.79 -18.01
N LEU A 654 -18.86 13.48 -16.72
CA LEU A 654 -17.85 12.75 -15.95
C LEU A 654 -17.63 11.35 -16.49
N LEU A 655 -18.70 10.59 -16.76
CA LEU A 655 -18.58 9.18 -17.10
C LEU A 655 -18.15 8.96 -18.54
N SER A 656 -18.43 9.88 -19.47
CA SER A 656 -17.77 9.95 -20.77
C SER A 656 -16.27 10.27 -20.64
N ALA A 657 -15.84 11.00 -19.60
CA ALA A 657 -14.41 11.23 -19.36
C ALA A 657 -13.64 9.95 -18.97
N ALA A 658 -14.30 8.79 -18.83
CA ALA A 658 -13.62 7.49 -18.82
C ALA A 658 -12.79 7.25 -20.11
N HIS A 659 -13.13 7.92 -21.22
CA HIS A 659 -12.36 7.88 -22.47
C HIS A 659 -10.98 8.58 -22.37
N THR A 660 -10.59 9.09 -21.20
CA THR A 660 -9.20 9.52 -20.93
C THR A 660 -8.18 8.38 -21.06
N ILE A 661 -8.64 7.12 -20.92
CA ILE A 661 -7.82 5.92 -21.10
C ILE A 661 -8.36 4.99 -22.18
N GLY A 662 -7.43 4.28 -22.82
CA GLY A 662 -7.76 3.24 -23.79
C GLY A 662 -7.93 3.74 -25.23
N THR A 663 -8.41 2.84 -26.08
CA THR A 663 -8.42 3.03 -27.54
C THR A 663 -9.77 2.73 -28.16
N THR A 664 -10.07 3.39 -29.29
CA THR A 664 -11.21 3.09 -30.16
C THR A 664 -10.72 2.67 -31.56
N ALA A 665 -11.60 2.04 -32.35
CA ALA A 665 -11.31 1.58 -33.71
C ALA A 665 -11.83 2.58 -34.77
N CYS A 666 -11.16 2.66 -35.92
CA CYS A 666 -11.52 3.55 -37.03
C CYS A 666 -12.97 3.39 -37.53
N PHE A 667 -13.58 2.21 -37.36
CA PHE A 667 -15.00 1.96 -37.57
C PHE A 667 -15.90 3.05 -36.96
N PHE A 668 -15.73 3.34 -35.66
CA PHE A 668 -16.57 4.25 -34.87
C PHE A 668 -16.48 5.74 -35.27
N MET A 669 -15.53 6.12 -36.14
CA MET A 669 -15.37 7.49 -36.62
C MET A 669 -15.47 7.64 -38.14
N THR A 670 -15.61 6.55 -38.90
CA THR A 670 -15.64 6.60 -40.37
C THR A 670 -16.74 7.53 -40.90
N LYS A 671 -17.93 7.49 -40.29
CA LYS A 671 -19.05 8.38 -40.63
C LYS A 671 -18.74 9.84 -40.29
N ARG A 672 -18.14 10.10 -39.13
CA ARG A 672 -17.71 11.43 -38.66
C ARG A 672 -16.62 12.06 -39.54
N LEU A 673 -15.71 11.23 -40.08
CA LEU A 673 -14.60 11.67 -40.93
C LEU A 673 -15.01 11.90 -42.40
N TYR A 674 -15.98 11.15 -42.93
CA TYR A 674 -16.24 11.11 -44.38
C TYR A 674 -17.70 11.28 -44.82
N ASN A 675 -18.69 11.10 -43.94
CA ASN A 675 -20.12 11.14 -44.27
C ASN A 675 -20.96 11.82 -43.18
N PHE A 676 -20.44 12.91 -42.62
CA PHE A 676 -21.12 13.67 -41.56
C PHE A 676 -22.31 14.45 -42.13
N SER A 677 -23.49 14.27 -41.55
CA SER A 677 -24.74 14.88 -42.00
C SER A 677 -24.98 16.23 -41.30
N PRO A 678 -25.50 17.27 -41.98
CA PRO A 678 -25.95 17.32 -43.38
C PRO A 678 -24.82 17.58 -44.40
N TYR A 679 -23.58 17.79 -43.95
CA TYR A 679 -22.49 18.38 -44.74
C TYR A 679 -21.87 17.46 -45.81
N LYS A 680 -22.15 16.14 -45.80
CA LYS A 680 -21.62 15.13 -46.73
C LYS A 680 -20.09 15.10 -46.81
N GLY A 681 -19.44 15.32 -45.66
CA GLY A 681 -17.99 15.39 -45.55
C GLY A 681 -17.53 15.07 -44.13
N SER A 682 -16.56 15.83 -43.62
CA SER A 682 -16.09 15.71 -42.25
C SER A 682 -16.91 16.57 -41.29
N ASP A 683 -17.01 16.13 -40.04
CA ASP A 683 -17.54 16.92 -38.92
C ASP A 683 -16.76 18.24 -38.74
N PRO A 684 -17.42 19.42 -38.85
CA PRO A 684 -16.77 20.72 -38.68
C PRO A 684 -16.34 21.03 -37.24
N LEU A 685 -16.70 20.20 -36.25
CA LEU A 685 -16.23 20.30 -34.87
C LEU A 685 -14.82 19.72 -34.67
N ILE A 686 -14.31 18.95 -35.63
CA ILE A 686 -12.95 18.41 -35.58
C ILE A 686 -11.96 19.56 -35.88
N ASN A 687 -10.98 19.75 -34.99
CA ASN A 687 -9.89 20.71 -35.20
C ASN A 687 -9.20 20.45 -36.56
N PRO A 688 -9.01 21.45 -37.45
CA PRO A 688 -8.48 21.21 -38.80
C PRO A 688 -7.14 20.49 -38.87
N THR A 689 -6.25 20.71 -37.89
CA THR A 689 -4.97 20.00 -37.78
C THR A 689 -5.18 18.54 -37.37
N PHE A 690 -6.10 18.28 -36.45
CA PHE A 690 -6.45 16.93 -36.00
C PHE A 690 -7.22 16.12 -37.04
N LEU A 691 -7.99 16.79 -37.91
CA LEU A 691 -8.68 16.13 -39.01
C LEU A 691 -7.70 15.45 -39.98
N HIS A 692 -6.52 16.03 -40.19
CA HIS A 692 -5.46 15.41 -40.99
C HIS A 692 -4.87 14.18 -40.27
N GLU A 693 -4.62 14.29 -38.97
CA GLU A 693 -4.13 13.19 -38.12
C GLU A 693 -5.10 12.00 -38.15
N LEU A 694 -6.38 12.22 -37.81
CA LEU A 694 -7.42 11.19 -37.83
C LEU A 694 -7.59 10.55 -39.21
N LYS A 695 -7.58 11.32 -40.31
CA LYS A 695 -7.67 10.76 -41.68
C LYS A 695 -6.42 10.04 -42.15
N SER A 696 -5.25 10.31 -41.54
CA SER A 696 -4.02 9.57 -41.82
C SER A 696 -3.99 8.21 -41.13
N THR A 697 -4.53 8.12 -39.91
CA THR A 697 -4.70 6.86 -39.15
C THR A 697 -5.88 6.03 -39.66
N CYS A 698 -7.00 6.69 -39.99
CA CYS A 698 -8.24 6.07 -40.44
C CYS A 698 -8.61 6.53 -41.87
N PRO A 699 -7.85 6.13 -42.91
CA PRO A 699 -8.11 6.57 -44.29
C PRO A 699 -9.40 5.96 -44.86
N GLN A 700 -9.96 6.64 -45.87
CA GLN A 700 -11.17 6.16 -46.54
C GLN A 700 -10.89 4.85 -47.30
N ASN A 701 -11.60 3.78 -46.92
CA ASN A 701 -11.34 2.39 -47.33
C ASN A 701 -10.02 1.79 -46.79
N GLY A 702 -9.50 2.31 -45.67
CA GLY A 702 -8.46 1.63 -44.88
C GLY A 702 -9.01 0.47 -44.05
N ASP A 703 -8.15 -0.15 -43.25
CA ASP A 703 -8.58 -1.14 -42.25
C ASP A 703 -9.34 -0.43 -41.11
N VAL A 704 -10.63 -0.77 -40.98
CA VAL A 704 -11.54 -0.20 -39.97
C VAL A 704 -11.21 -0.65 -38.54
N ASN A 705 -10.38 -1.69 -38.37
CA ASN A 705 -9.98 -2.23 -37.08
C ASN A 705 -8.74 -1.54 -36.50
N VAL A 706 -8.07 -0.68 -37.26
CA VAL A 706 -6.95 0.14 -36.76
C VAL A 706 -7.40 0.92 -35.52
N ARG A 707 -6.62 0.82 -34.45
CA ARG A 707 -6.93 1.41 -33.16
C ARG A 707 -6.10 2.66 -32.90
N LEU A 708 -6.71 3.63 -32.22
CA LEU A 708 -6.07 4.86 -31.78
C LEU A 708 -6.54 5.23 -30.36
N SER A 709 -5.69 5.94 -29.63
CA SER A 709 -6.02 6.48 -28.31
C SER A 709 -7.26 7.36 -28.39
N MET A 710 -8.17 7.24 -27.41
CA MET A 710 -9.30 8.15 -27.28
C MET A 710 -8.89 9.51 -26.71
N ASP A 711 -7.84 9.54 -25.89
CA ASP A 711 -7.26 10.78 -25.34
C ASP A 711 -5.92 11.13 -26.00
N ARG A 712 -5.83 12.37 -26.49
CA ARG A 712 -4.66 12.86 -27.23
C ARG A 712 -3.67 13.51 -26.26
N GLY A 713 -2.63 12.74 -25.91
CA GLY A 713 -1.50 13.17 -25.08
C GLY A 713 -1.30 12.37 -23.79
N SER A 714 -2.33 11.66 -23.32
CA SER A 714 -2.38 11.07 -21.98
C SER A 714 -3.02 9.66 -21.91
N GLY A 715 -3.34 9.00 -23.02
CA GLY A 715 -4.19 7.79 -23.11
C GLY A 715 -3.84 6.54 -22.26
N GLU A 716 -2.73 6.57 -21.51
CA GLU A 716 -2.29 5.56 -20.53
C GLU A 716 -2.41 6.06 -19.07
N THR A 717 -2.98 7.25 -18.83
CA THR A 717 -3.08 7.93 -17.53
C THR A 717 -4.47 8.56 -17.39
N PHE A 718 -5.12 8.33 -16.26
CA PHE A 718 -6.45 8.87 -15.97
C PHE A 718 -6.36 10.28 -15.40
N ASP A 719 -6.57 11.27 -16.26
CA ASP A 719 -6.60 12.68 -15.91
C ASP A 719 -7.77 13.43 -16.60
N SER A 720 -7.73 14.76 -16.61
CA SER A 720 -8.77 15.60 -17.21
C SER A 720 -8.49 16.04 -18.65
N GLN A 721 -7.45 15.50 -19.30
CA GLN A 721 -7.03 15.89 -20.64
C GLN A 721 -8.10 15.60 -21.70
N ILE A 722 -8.88 14.52 -21.57
CA ILE A 722 -10.02 14.24 -22.44
C ILE A 722 -11.04 15.39 -22.45
N LEU A 723 -11.29 16.02 -21.30
CA LEU A 723 -12.20 17.17 -21.19
C LEU A 723 -11.59 18.43 -21.85
N GLN A 724 -10.27 18.60 -21.78
CA GLN A 724 -9.56 19.67 -22.48
C GLN A 724 -9.51 19.42 -24.00
N ASN A 725 -9.42 18.17 -24.43
CA ASN A 725 -9.47 17.75 -25.83
C ASN A 725 -10.88 17.94 -26.41
N ILE A 726 -11.93 17.56 -25.70
CA ILE A 726 -13.34 17.89 -26.02
C ILE A 726 -13.52 19.39 -26.21
N ARG A 727 -13.08 20.19 -25.24
CA ARG A 727 -13.12 21.67 -25.24
C ARG A 727 -12.35 22.33 -26.38
N SER A 728 -11.39 21.63 -26.98
CA SER A 728 -10.45 22.17 -27.98
C SER A 728 -10.65 21.61 -29.40
N GLY A 729 -11.67 20.78 -29.63
CA GLY A 729 -11.94 20.13 -30.93
C GLY A 729 -11.08 18.90 -31.23
N PHE A 730 -10.44 18.31 -30.22
CA PHE A 730 -9.60 17.11 -30.29
C PHE A 730 -10.27 15.84 -29.72
N ALA A 731 -11.58 15.88 -29.42
CA ALA A 731 -12.34 14.65 -29.15
C ALA A 731 -12.31 13.71 -30.36
N VAL A 732 -12.13 12.41 -30.13
CA VAL A 732 -12.12 11.38 -31.19
C VAL A 732 -13.54 10.97 -31.60
N LEU A 733 -14.43 10.74 -30.64
CA LEU A 733 -15.83 10.34 -30.89
C LEU A 733 -16.76 11.56 -31.07
N GLN A 734 -17.85 11.37 -31.82
CA GLN A 734 -18.86 12.40 -32.05
C GLN A 734 -19.70 12.66 -30.79
N SER A 735 -20.03 11.62 -30.03
CA SER A 735 -20.67 11.69 -28.72
C SER A 735 -19.91 12.58 -27.73
N ASP A 736 -18.59 12.45 -27.67
CA ASP A 736 -17.70 13.27 -26.83
C ASP A 736 -17.66 14.74 -27.28
N ALA A 737 -17.52 14.99 -28.59
CA ALA A 737 -17.59 16.35 -29.13
C ALA A 737 -18.96 17.01 -28.85
N ASN A 738 -20.04 16.21 -28.89
CA ASN A 738 -21.40 16.65 -28.58
C ASN A 738 -21.57 17.11 -27.12
N LEU A 739 -20.74 16.68 -26.17
CA LEU A 739 -20.74 17.21 -24.80
C LEU A 739 -20.42 18.72 -24.74
N TYR A 740 -19.65 19.24 -25.70
CA TYR A 740 -19.35 20.68 -25.78
C TYR A 740 -20.39 21.47 -26.61
N ASN A 741 -21.43 20.82 -27.16
CA ASN A 741 -22.47 21.45 -27.97
C ASN A 741 -23.71 21.90 -27.14
N ASP A 742 -24.10 21.17 -26.10
CA ASP A 742 -25.17 21.61 -25.18
C ASP A 742 -24.64 22.55 -24.09
N GLU A 743 -25.40 23.61 -23.81
CA GLU A 743 -25.00 24.65 -22.84
C GLU A 743 -24.88 24.12 -21.40
N THR A 744 -25.56 23.02 -21.06
CA THR A 744 -25.52 22.45 -19.70
C THR A 744 -24.26 21.61 -19.50
N THR A 745 -23.93 20.75 -20.47
CA THR A 745 -22.73 19.90 -20.41
C THR A 745 -21.46 20.70 -20.65
N ARG A 746 -21.48 21.71 -21.53
CA ARG A 746 -20.38 22.67 -21.71
C ARG A 746 -19.98 23.35 -20.40
N ARG A 747 -20.95 23.87 -19.63
CA ARG A 747 -20.70 24.46 -18.30
C ARG A 747 -20.02 23.49 -17.32
N VAL A 748 -20.31 22.19 -17.41
CA VAL A 748 -19.64 21.17 -16.58
C VAL A 748 -18.19 20.98 -17.05
N VAL A 749 -17.95 20.84 -18.36
CA VAL A 749 -16.58 20.75 -18.93
C VAL A 749 -15.74 21.95 -18.52
N ASP A 750 -16.23 23.17 -18.76
CA ASP A 750 -15.52 24.42 -18.43
C ASP A 750 -15.29 24.60 -16.92
N SER A 751 -16.14 24.03 -16.05
CA SER A 751 -16.00 24.19 -14.59
C SER A 751 -14.68 23.63 -14.05
N TYR A 752 -14.14 22.58 -14.66
CA TYR A 752 -12.85 22.01 -14.26
C TYR A 752 -11.66 22.87 -14.68
N PHE A 753 -11.81 23.75 -15.68
CA PHE A 753 -10.76 24.62 -16.23
C PHE A 753 -10.90 26.11 -15.86
N ALA A 754 -11.86 26.46 -15.00
CA ALA A 754 -12.04 27.83 -14.54
C ALA A 754 -10.83 28.32 -13.71
N PHE A 755 -10.48 29.61 -13.81
CA PHE A 755 -9.30 30.20 -13.13
C PHE A 755 -9.25 29.96 -11.61
N LEU A 756 -10.42 29.91 -10.94
CA LEU A 756 -10.54 29.64 -9.51
C LEU A 756 -10.74 28.15 -9.16
N SER A 757 -10.81 27.26 -10.16
CA SER A 757 -11.05 25.82 -9.97
C SER A 757 -10.05 25.15 -8.99
N PRO A 758 -8.73 25.45 -9.01
CA PRO A 758 -7.78 24.89 -8.05
C PRO A 758 -8.01 25.27 -6.58
N PHE A 759 -8.82 26.30 -6.30
CA PHE A 759 -9.07 26.82 -4.94
C PHE A 759 -10.54 26.74 -4.50
N LEU A 760 -11.49 26.73 -5.44
CA LEU A 760 -12.94 26.77 -5.19
C LEU A 760 -13.74 25.76 -6.03
N GLY A 761 -13.10 25.05 -6.96
CA GLY A 761 -13.73 24.06 -7.83
C GLY A 761 -13.84 22.69 -7.17
N THR A 762 -14.61 21.79 -7.80
CA THR A 762 -14.66 20.38 -7.40
C THR A 762 -13.60 19.57 -8.14
N SER A 763 -12.91 18.66 -7.45
CA SER A 763 -11.90 17.80 -8.06
C SER A 763 -12.55 16.84 -9.07
N PHE A 764 -12.08 16.88 -10.32
CA PHE A 764 -12.48 15.95 -11.38
C PHE A 764 -12.43 14.48 -10.93
N GLN A 765 -11.31 14.05 -10.35
CA GLN A 765 -11.13 12.70 -9.84
C GLN A 765 -12.15 12.34 -8.72
N ALA A 766 -12.42 13.26 -7.79
CA ALA A 766 -13.41 13.02 -6.73
C ALA A 766 -14.85 13.02 -7.24
N ASP A 767 -15.17 13.87 -8.21
CA ASP A 767 -16.47 13.87 -8.89
C ASP A 767 -16.69 12.58 -9.70
N PHE A 768 -15.67 12.16 -10.45
CA PHE A 768 -15.69 10.91 -11.22
C PHE A 768 -15.90 9.69 -10.31
N ALA A 769 -15.18 9.61 -9.19
CA ALA A 769 -15.41 8.60 -8.16
C ALA A 769 -16.87 8.58 -7.66
N ASN A 770 -17.48 9.75 -7.42
CA ASN A 770 -18.88 9.83 -7.00
C ASN A 770 -19.84 9.37 -8.10
N ALA A 771 -19.55 9.72 -9.37
CA ALA A 771 -20.31 9.25 -10.51
C ALA A 771 -20.19 7.73 -10.66
N MET A 772 -18.99 7.16 -10.60
CA MET A 772 -18.73 5.71 -10.61
C MET A 772 -19.41 4.95 -9.47
N VAL A 773 -19.52 5.53 -8.27
CA VAL A 773 -20.25 4.92 -7.14
C VAL A 773 -21.76 5.06 -7.27
N LYS A 774 -22.27 6.18 -7.81
CA LYS A 774 -23.68 6.31 -8.20
C LYS A 774 -24.04 5.27 -9.27
N MET A 775 -23.12 5.10 -10.20
CA MET A 775 -23.06 4.08 -11.25
C MET A 775 -22.70 2.68 -10.73
N GLY A 776 -22.40 2.49 -9.44
CA GLY A 776 -22.28 1.14 -8.87
C GLY A 776 -23.64 0.46 -8.68
N ARG A 777 -24.72 1.24 -8.63
CA ARG A 777 -26.02 0.86 -8.06
C ARG A 777 -27.06 0.45 -9.11
N ILE A 778 -26.60 -0.01 -10.29
CA ILE A 778 -27.37 -0.26 -11.51
C ILE A 778 -28.24 -1.50 -11.43
N GLY A 779 -29.56 -1.40 -11.62
CA GLY A 779 -30.45 -2.57 -11.77
C GLY A 779 -30.13 -3.74 -10.83
N VAL A 780 -29.70 -3.46 -9.59
CA VAL A 780 -28.91 -4.45 -8.84
C VAL A 780 -29.80 -5.57 -8.30
N LEU A 781 -29.63 -6.78 -8.83
CA LEU A 781 -30.25 -7.97 -8.26
C LEU A 781 -29.61 -8.24 -6.89
N THR A 782 -30.44 -8.40 -5.85
CA THR A 782 -29.99 -8.54 -4.46
C THR A 782 -30.83 -9.56 -3.69
N GLY A 783 -30.34 -10.03 -2.53
CA GLY A 783 -31.07 -10.98 -1.67
C GLY A 783 -31.31 -12.32 -2.36
N SER A 784 -32.55 -12.55 -2.82
CA SER A 784 -32.97 -13.75 -3.56
C SER A 784 -33.28 -13.49 -5.04
N GLN A 785 -33.09 -12.27 -5.54
CA GLN A 785 -33.19 -11.94 -6.97
C GLN A 785 -31.89 -12.35 -7.66
N GLY A 786 -31.96 -12.98 -8.83
CA GLY A 786 -30.77 -13.50 -9.51
C GLY A 786 -30.06 -14.63 -8.76
N THR A 787 -28.98 -15.15 -9.34
CA THR A 787 -28.19 -16.29 -8.81
C THR A 787 -26.82 -15.84 -8.28
N ILE A 788 -25.98 -16.79 -7.88
CA ILE A 788 -24.52 -16.63 -7.88
C ILE A 788 -24.00 -17.74 -8.78
N ARG A 789 -23.56 -17.37 -9.99
CA ARG A 789 -23.12 -18.33 -11.00
C ARG A 789 -21.83 -19.01 -10.58
N ARG A 790 -21.46 -20.09 -11.29
CA ARG A 790 -20.14 -20.73 -11.16
C ARG A 790 -19.20 -20.36 -12.29
N VAL A 791 -19.75 -20.27 -13.49
CA VAL A 791 -19.09 -19.86 -14.73
C VAL A 791 -19.81 -18.58 -15.18
N CYS A 792 -19.08 -17.53 -15.55
CA CYS A 792 -19.66 -16.24 -15.95
C CYS A 792 -20.21 -16.24 -17.38
N SER A 793 -19.96 -17.30 -18.15
CA SER A 793 -20.56 -17.55 -19.47
C SER A 793 -21.82 -18.44 -19.44
N ASP A 794 -22.07 -19.20 -18.36
CA ASP A 794 -23.28 -20.04 -18.21
C ASP A 794 -24.36 -19.38 -17.31
N PHE A 795 -25.38 -20.16 -16.90
CA PHE A 795 -26.45 -19.81 -15.95
C PHE A 795 -26.30 -20.54 -14.58
#